data_AF-A0A9E1B7H3-F1
#
_entry.id   AF-A0A9E1B7H3-F1
#
_cell.length_a   1.000
_cell.length_b   1.000
_cell.length_c   1.000
_cell.angle_alpha   90.00
_cell.angle_beta   90.00
_cell.angle_gamma   90.00
#
_symmetry.space_group_name_H-M   'P 1'
#
loop_
_entity.id
_entity.type
_entity.pdbx_description
1 polymer ?
#
loop_
_entity_poly.entity_id
_entity_poly.type
_entity_poly.pdbx_seq_one_letter_code
_entity_poly.pdbx_strand_id
1 'polypeptide(L)'
;NLNLNHLELNSKDLNLKAGAANINSSEISAKNRNVDANNISLDKESSQFSKASNLKADESLNLNAKENLNITGGGLEADKINLSADNININAKEFAYSHSAKEKGISFKQSIQTLNSANLDAKDINLNSKSNTQISSSNLRATNKLNIEAGNDIYVVGANTNESTETKEKSKGFFSKKESHLMAINQKVISSNLNAGDISLKAGGNAIVTGSNLSAKNDIDIDANNIGLAPTAYKNDEARSSSKKSFGGLKSSLDMHSLAKTNLQGSSLSTSQGDINLNANNDISIISSDIKGGRNVNLNAGNNLSILAAKEQIKEKSVHKSSNINIISLLTYPGMLVASAIDPIGTGSNTYLFEQMFGDTLTQIYRSTYNEKGSLDALAKLSNISAAKELNLKANEATITANLSSKDDTNIKANSIEISNAENEHSSYEISKSKGINLPSTKDLANDQKPKPIKEFKYDTSTKTRVADAEYEKSTTDVASTKAISSNLVSDKNINLNANEEIGITGSNLIAKEDINLISKNANIDILNSTDTTDISKTLKQAKAALSITAQNEYVEVAPASLALIEAIKQLKKVKKEYDNYKHTRDDLKDKLHELKQAYKSKTPGIDGSDIEDLSDILENVNDEERYYKANIALAMANVEAKSLALIAQVAAAAKAASNWYTFGFSVGVAASVNGHKSKSNSNEVVSNPSNLSA
;
A
#
# COMPACT_ATOMS: atom_id res chain seq x y z
N ASN A 1 -6.31 -50.50 -15.94
CA ASN A 1 -6.15 -49.05 -16.14
C ASN A 1 -6.09 -48.77 -17.63
N LEU A 2 -6.84 -47.79 -18.10
CA LEU A 2 -6.87 -47.30 -19.48
C LEU A 2 -6.16 -45.95 -19.51
N ASN A 3 -5.13 -45.82 -20.34
CA ASN A 3 -4.40 -44.57 -20.55
C ASN A 3 -4.44 -44.24 -22.05
N LEU A 4 -5.12 -43.16 -22.41
CA LEU A 4 -5.20 -42.65 -23.76
C LEU A 4 -4.40 -41.35 -23.82
N ASN A 5 -3.22 -41.40 -24.44
CA ASN A 5 -2.32 -40.24 -24.56
C ASN A 5 -2.16 -39.90 -26.04
N HIS A 6 -2.41 -38.63 -26.41
CA HIS A 6 -2.29 -38.16 -27.80
C HIS A 6 -3.07 -38.99 -28.83
N LEU A 7 -4.21 -39.56 -28.41
CA LEU A 7 -5.01 -40.40 -29.28
C LEU A 7 -6.02 -39.54 -30.05
N GLU A 8 -6.15 -39.80 -31.35
CA GLU A 8 -7.31 -39.38 -32.13
C GLU A 8 -8.16 -40.62 -32.44
N LEU A 9 -9.40 -40.63 -31.96
CA LEU A 9 -10.31 -41.76 -32.13
C LEU A 9 -11.67 -41.28 -32.64
N ASN A 10 -12.11 -41.84 -33.77
CA ASN A 10 -13.44 -41.63 -34.31
C ASN A 10 -14.15 -42.99 -34.39
N SER A 11 -15.35 -43.07 -33.82
CA SER A 11 -16.14 -44.31 -33.77
C SER A 11 -17.62 -43.99 -33.92
N LYS A 12 -18.43 -44.97 -34.34
CA LYS A 12 -19.88 -44.77 -34.33
C LYS A 12 -20.39 -44.64 -32.89
N ASP A 13 -20.07 -45.60 -32.04
CA ASP A 13 -20.36 -45.55 -30.60
C ASP A 13 -19.11 -46.01 -29.84
N LEU A 14 -18.86 -45.44 -28.66
CA LEU A 14 -17.71 -45.79 -27.83
C LEU A 14 -18.14 -46.15 -26.41
N ASN A 15 -17.81 -47.37 -25.97
CA ASN A 15 -18.03 -47.83 -24.61
C ASN A 15 -16.69 -48.25 -24.00
N LEU A 16 -16.27 -47.57 -22.94
CA LEU A 16 -15.01 -47.82 -22.24
C LEU A 16 -15.31 -48.25 -20.80
N LYS A 17 -14.75 -49.38 -20.38
CA LYS A 17 -14.84 -49.86 -19.00
C LYS A 17 -13.44 -50.18 -18.47
N ALA A 18 -13.03 -49.53 -17.39
CA ALA A 18 -11.69 -49.68 -16.84
C ALA A 18 -11.67 -49.56 -15.31
N GLY A 19 -10.59 -50.01 -14.65
CA GLY A 19 -10.37 -49.67 -13.23
C GLY A 19 -10.14 -48.17 -13.03
N ALA A 20 -9.32 -47.57 -13.88
CA ALA A 20 -9.12 -46.12 -13.99
C ALA A 20 -9.02 -45.75 -15.47
N ALA A 21 -9.53 -44.59 -15.86
CA ALA A 21 -9.48 -44.06 -17.22
C ALA A 21 -8.81 -42.67 -17.23
N ASN A 22 -7.60 -42.61 -17.76
CA ASN A 22 -6.84 -41.36 -17.94
C ASN A 22 -6.80 -41.02 -19.43
N ILE A 23 -7.30 -39.84 -19.79
CA ILE A 23 -7.36 -39.33 -21.14
C ILE A 23 -6.56 -38.03 -21.14
N ASN A 24 -5.42 -38.04 -21.81
CA ASN A 24 -4.48 -36.92 -21.82
C ASN A 24 -4.21 -36.47 -23.26
N SER A 25 -4.34 -35.17 -23.51
CA SER A 25 -4.10 -34.54 -24.81
C SER A 25 -4.73 -35.28 -26.01
N SER A 26 -5.90 -35.89 -25.81
CA SER A 26 -6.55 -36.78 -26.79
C SER A 26 -7.85 -36.19 -27.33
N GLU A 27 -8.18 -36.47 -28.59
CA GLU A 27 -9.40 -36.07 -29.26
C GLU A 27 -10.22 -37.32 -29.57
N ILE A 28 -11.38 -37.44 -28.95
CA ILE A 28 -12.26 -38.61 -29.16
C ILE A 28 -13.60 -38.10 -29.65
N SER A 29 -14.11 -38.71 -30.71
CA SER A 29 -15.41 -38.41 -31.30
C SER A 29 -16.24 -39.69 -31.46
N ALA A 30 -17.53 -39.61 -31.11
CA ALA A 30 -18.49 -40.67 -31.40
C ALA A 30 -19.93 -40.14 -31.47
N LYS A 31 -20.87 -40.96 -31.93
CA LYS A 31 -22.30 -40.63 -31.83
C LYS A 31 -22.76 -40.65 -30.36
N ASN A 32 -22.51 -41.77 -29.68
CA ASN A 32 -22.72 -41.92 -28.23
C ASN A 32 -21.46 -42.39 -27.54
N ARG A 33 -21.24 -41.92 -26.31
CA ARG A 33 -20.08 -42.29 -25.50
C ARG A 33 -20.43 -42.59 -24.05
N ASN A 34 -19.95 -43.74 -23.59
CA ASN A 34 -20.05 -44.16 -22.19
C ASN A 34 -18.66 -44.54 -21.68
N VAL A 35 -18.24 -43.93 -20.57
CA VAL A 35 -16.99 -44.28 -19.87
C VAL A 35 -17.32 -44.62 -18.42
N ASP A 36 -17.07 -45.87 -18.04
CA ASP A 36 -17.25 -46.37 -16.68
C ASP A 36 -15.89 -46.72 -16.06
N ALA A 37 -15.53 -46.07 -14.96
CA ALA A 37 -14.31 -46.39 -14.22
C ALA A 37 -14.44 -46.13 -12.71
N ASN A 38 -13.45 -46.55 -11.89
CA ASN A 38 -13.40 -46.08 -10.51
C ASN A 38 -13.02 -44.59 -10.48
N ASN A 39 -12.03 -44.20 -11.31
CA ASN A 39 -11.60 -42.82 -11.49
C ASN A 39 -11.51 -42.47 -12.98
N ILE A 40 -12.00 -41.28 -13.35
CA ILE A 40 -11.91 -40.73 -14.71
C ILE A 40 -11.14 -39.41 -14.63
N SER A 41 -10.10 -39.26 -15.45
CA SER A 41 -9.33 -38.03 -15.55
C SER A 41 -9.17 -37.61 -17.00
N LEU A 42 -9.60 -36.39 -17.32
CA LEU A 42 -9.26 -35.70 -18.55
C LEU A 42 -8.28 -34.60 -18.20
N ASP A 43 -7.06 -34.67 -18.72
CA ASP A 43 -6.04 -33.67 -18.45
C ASP A 43 -5.48 -33.09 -19.75
N LYS A 44 -5.09 -31.82 -19.68
CA LYS A 44 -4.22 -31.18 -20.66
C LYS A 44 -2.80 -31.31 -20.14
N GLU A 45 -1.90 -31.86 -20.95
CA GLU A 45 -0.49 -32.01 -20.56
C GLU A 45 0.17 -30.67 -20.16
N SER A 46 1.30 -30.76 -19.45
CA SER A 46 1.95 -29.66 -18.71
C SER A 46 2.46 -28.48 -19.56
N SER A 47 2.34 -28.51 -20.89
CA SER A 47 2.69 -27.39 -21.76
C SER A 47 1.45 -26.60 -22.18
N GLN A 48 1.56 -25.26 -22.18
CA GLN A 48 0.49 -24.38 -22.70
C GLN A 48 0.16 -24.68 -24.18
N PHE A 49 1.12 -25.25 -24.91
CA PHE A 49 0.99 -25.64 -26.31
C PHE A 49 0.45 -27.06 -26.51
N SER A 50 0.28 -27.85 -25.44
CA SER A 50 -0.26 -29.21 -25.54
C SER A 50 -1.71 -29.18 -26.04
N LYS A 51 -2.12 -30.20 -26.79
CA LYS A 51 -3.52 -30.40 -27.16
C LYS A 51 -4.35 -30.60 -25.88
N ALA A 52 -5.54 -30.01 -25.79
CA ALA A 52 -6.47 -30.30 -24.70
C ALA A 52 -7.03 -31.72 -24.87
N SER A 53 -7.48 -32.33 -23.77
CA SER A 53 -8.30 -33.55 -23.87
C SER A 53 -9.73 -33.18 -24.20
N ASN A 54 -10.18 -33.57 -25.39
CA ASN A 54 -11.50 -33.24 -25.90
C ASN A 54 -12.32 -34.52 -26.16
N LEU A 55 -13.51 -34.56 -25.58
CA LEU A 55 -14.48 -35.61 -25.82
C LEU A 55 -15.71 -34.99 -26.49
N LYS A 56 -15.95 -35.29 -27.78
CA LYS A 56 -17.15 -34.87 -28.55
C LYS A 56 -18.17 -35.97 -28.88
N ALA A 57 -19.39 -35.91 -28.39
CA ALA A 57 -20.46 -36.85 -28.75
C ALA A 57 -21.55 -36.15 -29.58
N ASP A 58 -22.14 -36.80 -30.57
CA ASP A 58 -23.25 -36.17 -31.32
C ASP A 58 -24.54 -36.11 -30.47
N GLU A 59 -24.85 -37.18 -29.74
CA GLU A 59 -26.06 -37.32 -28.94
C GLU A 59 -25.76 -37.25 -27.43
N SER A 60 -25.09 -38.27 -26.88
CA SER A 60 -24.87 -38.35 -25.43
C SER A 60 -23.44 -38.68 -25.04
N LEU A 61 -22.96 -37.99 -24.01
CA LEU A 61 -21.68 -38.21 -23.34
C LEU A 61 -21.90 -38.51 -21.86
N ASN A 62 -21.72 -39.77 -21.48
CA ASN A 62 -21.87 -40.26 -20.11
C ASN A 62 -20.51 -40.66 -19.53
N LEU A 63 -20.08 -39.99 -18.46
CA LEU A 63 -18.87 -40.32 -17.73
C LEU A 63 -19.24 -40.70 -16.29
N ASN A 64 -19.10 -41.98 -15.95
CA ASN A 64 -19.44 -42.52 -14.64
C ASN A 64 -18.16 -42.98 -13.92
N ALA A 65 -17.69 -42.17 -12.99
CA ALA A 65 -16.68 -42.57 -12.03
C ALA A 65 -17.35 -43.12 -10.76
N LYS A 66 -16.70 -44.05 -10.04
CA LYS A 66 -17.16 -44.41 -8.70
C LYS A 66 -16.70 -43.40 -7.66
N GLU A 67 -15.44 -42.97 -7.76
CA GLU A 67 -14.79 -42.08 -6.80
C GLU A 67 -14.68 -40.67 -7.39
N ASN A 68 -13.68 -40.42 -8.25
CA ASN A 68 -13.39 -39.07 -8.74
C ASN A 68 -13.51 -38.96 -10.26
N LEU A 69 -14.14 -37.89 -10.70
CA LEU A 69 -14.17 -37.44 -12.09
C LEU A 69 -13.49 -36.07 -12.16
N ASN A 70 -12.34 -36.02 -12.82
CA ASN A 70 -11.53 -34.81 -12.95
C ASN A 70 -11.46 -34.37 -14.42
N ILE A 71 -11.79 -33.12 -14.71
CA ILE A 71 -11.64 -32.49 -16.02
C ILE A 71 -10.78 -31.25 -15.83
N THR A 72 -9.56 -31.25 -16.37
CA THR A 72 -8.58 -30.17 -16.16
C THR A 72 -8.12 -29.59 -17.50
N GLY A 73 -8.55 -28.36 -17.81
CA GLY A 73 -8.23 -27.67 -19.08
C GLY A 73 -8.67 -28.39 -20.36
N GLY A 74 -9.57 -29.38 -20.24
CA GLY A 74 -10.13 -30.18 -21.33
C GLY A 74 -11.50 -29.69 -21.80
N GLY A 75 -11.99 -30.27 -22.90
CA GLY A 75 -13.27 -29.96 -23.52
C GLY A 75 -14.23 -31.16 -23.51
N LEU A 76 -15.51 -30.93 -23.18
CA LEU A 76 -16.60 -31.87 -23.46
C LEU A 76 -17.63 -31.18 -24.35
N GLU A 77 -18.05 -31.84 -25.42
CA GLU A 77 -19.11 -31.34 -26.31
C GLU A 77 -20.11 -32.46 -26.57
N ALA A 78 -21.40 -32.21 -26.35
CA ALA A 78 -22.46 -33.16 -26.74
C ALA A 78 -23.84 -32.49 -26.81
N ASP A 79 -24.85 -33.14 -27.39
CA ASP A 79 -26.24 -32.73 -27.16
C ASP A 79 -26.59 -32.84 -25.67
N LYS A 80 -26.19 -33.93 -25.01
CA LYS A 80 -26.36 -34.15 -23.57
C LYS A 80 -25.09 -34.65 -22.90
N ILE A 81 -24.64 -33.94 -21.86
CA ILE A 81 -23.53 -34.35 -20.99
C ILE A 81 -24.07 -34.82 -19.65
N ASN A 82 -23.72 -36.04 -19.23
CA ASN A 82 -24.05 -36.57 -17.90
C ASN A 82 -22.77 -37.04 -17.20
N LEU A 83 -22.44 -36.40 -16.09
CA LEU A 83 -21.27 -36.74 -15.26
C LEU A 83 -21.76 -37.30 -13.92
N SER A 84 -21.29 -38.48 -13.53
CA SER A 84 -21.63 -39.11 -12.26
C SER A 84 -20.37 -39.55 -11.52
N ALA A 85 -20.23 -39.18 -10.24
CA ALA A 85 -19.10 -39.58 -9.39
C ALA A 85 -19.41 -39.46 -7.89
N ASP A 86 -18.51 -39.87 -7.00
CA ASP A 86 -18.56 -39.38 -5.62
C ASP A 86 -18.11 -37.91 -5.57
N ASN A 87 -17.03 -37.55 -6.29
CA ASN A 87 -16.58 -36.17 -6.46
C ASN A 87 -16.41 -35.82 -7.94
N ILE A 88 -16.90 -34.64 -8.34
CA ILE A 88 -16.73 -34.07 -9.68
C ILE A 88 -15.89 -32.81 -9.57
N ASN A 89 -14.77 -32.74 -10.29
CA ASN A 89 -13.87 -31.58 -10.32
C ASN A 89 -13.67 -31.11 -11.76
N ILE A 90 -14.06 -29.87 -12.06
CA ILE A 90 -13.93 -29.24 -13.37
C ILE A 90 -13.09 -27.98 -13.20
N ASN A 91 -11.81 -28.08 -13.54
CA ASN A 91 -10.81 -27.10 -13.16
C ASN A 91 -10.08 -26.55 -14.39
N ALA A 92 -9.71 -25.28 -14.32
CA ALA A 92 -8.72 -24.75 -15.25
C ALA A 92 -7.35 -25.43 -15.01
N LYS A 93 -6.60 -25.63 -16.09
CA LYS A 93 -5.20 -26.05 -16.02
C LYS A 93 -4.30 -24.83 -15.84
N GLU A 94 -3.43 -24.88 -14.85
CA GLU A 94 -2.43 -23.83 -14.62
C GLU A 94 -1.17 -24.05 -15.47
N PHE A 95 -0.69 -22.96 -16.07
CA PHE A 95 0.60 -22.90 -16.75
C PHE A 95 1.42 -21.73 -16.23
N ALA A 96 2.67 -22.01 -15.84
CA ALA A 96 3.61 -21.00 -15.39
C ALA A 96 4.89 -21.01 -16.24
N TYR A 97 5.36 -19.85 -16.65
CA TYR A 97 6.63 -19.70 -17.37
C TYR A 97 7.33 -18.40 -16.97
N SER A 98 8.65 -18.38 -17.15
CA SER A 98 9.48 -17.24 -16.78
C SER A 98 10.48 -16.92 -17.88
N HIS A 99 10.71 -15.63 -18.10
CA HIS A 99 11.72 -15.13 -19.03
C HIS A 99 12.67 -14.18 -18.30
N SER A 100 13.93 -14.14 -18.73
CA SER A 100 14.89 -13.17 -18.21
C SER A 100 15.83 -12.71 -19.31
N ALA A 101 16.22 -11.45 -19.26
CA ALA A 101 17.15 -10.84 -20.19
C ALA A 101 18.13 -9.93 -19.43
N LYS A 102 19.35 -9.80 -19.96
CA LYS A 102 20.37 -8.94 -19.37
C LYS A 102 21.24 -8.33 -20.45
N GLU A 103 21.31 -7.00 -20.51
CA GLU A 103 22.16 -6.26 -21.43
C GLU A 103 22.64 -4.95 -20.79
N LYS A 104 23.93 -4.58 -20.97
CA LYS A 104 24.48 -3.24 -20.67
C LYS A 104 24.03 -2.63 -19.33
N GLY A 105 24.08 -3.41 -18.25
CA GLY A 105 23.73 -2.91 -16.90
C GLY A 105 22.23 -2.92 -16.58
N ILE A 106 21.40 -3.39 -17.50
CA ILE A 106 19.97 -3.65 -17.33
C ILE A 106 19.76 -5.15 -17.15
N SER A 107 18.95 -5.56 -16.18
CA SER A 107 18.44 -6.92 -16.04
C SER A 107 16.93 -6.89 -15.91
N PHE A 108 16.25 -7.71 -16.70
CA PHE A 108 14.81 -7.89 -16.69
C PHE A 108 14.48 -9.34 -16.34
N LYS A 109 13.48 -9.54 -15.48
CA LYS A 109 12.86 -10.84 -15.21
C LYS A 109 11.36 -10.69 -15.26
N GLN A 110 10.68 -11.69 -15.81
CA GLN A 110 9.24 -11.78 -15.82
C GLN A 110 8.83 -13.21 -15.50
N SER A 111 7.82 -13.38 -14.67
CA SER A 111 7.14 -14.66 -14.40
C SER A 111 5.66 -14.48 -14.66
N ILE A 112 5.07 -15.36 -15.45
CA ILE A 112 3.66 -15.31 -15.85
C ILE A 112 3.02 -16.64 -15.50
N GLN A 113 1.88 -16.58 -14.82
CA GLN A 113 0.99 -17.68 -14.52
C GLN A 113 -0.34 -17.44 -15.27
N THR A 114 -0.79 -18.43 -16.03
CA THR A 114 -2.04 -18.39 -16.78
C THR A 114 -2.90 -19.59 -16.43
N LEU A 115 -4.21 -19.47 -16.64
CA LEU A 115 -5.19 -20.53 -16.43
C LEU A 115 -5.90 -20.82 -17.75
N ASN A 116 -5.94 -22.10 -18.13
CA ASN A 116 -6.67 -22.59 -19.29
C ASN A 116 -7.93 -23.31 -18.80
N SER A 117 -9.09 -22.66 -18.95
CA SER A 117 -10.38 -23.18 -18.50
C SER A 117 -10.72 -24.54 -19.10
N ALA A 118 -11.34 -25.42 -18.31
CA ALA A 118 -12.12 -26.52 -18.87
C ALA A 118 -13.41 -25.96 -19.51
N ASN A 119 -13.88 -26.59 -20.58
CA ASN A 119 -15.07 -26.15 -21.33
C ASN A 119 -16.03 -27.32 -21.51
N LEU A 120 -17.28 -27.16 -21.06
CA LEU A 120 -18.35 -28.12 -21.30
C LEU A 120 -19.45 -27.40 -22.07
N ASP A 121 -19.77 -27.85 -23.28
CA ASP A 121 -20.77 -27.24 -24.15
C ASP A 121 -21.83 -28.28 -24.56
N ALA A 122 -23.10 -28.03 -24.22
CA ALA A 122 -24.20 -28.94 -24.57
C ALA A 122 -25.59 -28.28 -24.67
N LYS A 123 -26.62 -29.05 -25.03
CA LYS A 123 -28.01 -28.62 -24.77
C LYS A 123 -28.35 -28.75 -23.30
N ASP A 124 -28.07 -29.93 -22.73
CA ASP A 124 -28.24 -30.20 -21.32
C ASP A 124 -26.92 -30.70 -20.70
N ILE A 125 -26.56 -30.13 -19.55
CA ILE A 125 -25.42 -30.57 -18.73
C ILE A 125 -25.98 -31.01 -17.37
N ASN A 126 -25.72 -32.26 -16.98
CA ASN A 126 -26.12 -32.81 -15.69
C ASN A 126 -24.88 -33.32 -14.94
N LEU A 127 -24.61 -32.75 -13.78
CA LEU A 127 -23.55 -33.17 -12.86
C LEU A 127 -24.20 -33.77 -11.62
N ASN A 128 -23.90 -35.03 -11.32
CA ASN A 128 -24.42 -35.72 -10.14
C ASN A 128 -23.26 -36.28 -9.31
N SER A 129 -23.00 -35.67 -8.16
CA SER A 129 -21.95 -36.08 -7.23
C SER A 129 -22.57 -36.60 -5.93
N LYS A 130 -22.11 -37.76 -5.44
CA LYS A 130 -22.58 -38.25 -4.14
C LYS A 130 -22.05 -37.43 -2.97
N SER A 131 -20.88 -36.81 -3.13
CA SER A 131 -20.25 -35.91 -2.17
C SER A 131 -20.18 -34.50 -2.74
N ASN A 132 -19.12 -34.13 -3.45
CA ASN A 132 -18.89 -32.73 -3.80
C ASN A 132 -18.76 -32.48 -5.31
N THR A 133 -19.17 -31.30 -5.74
CA THR A 133 -18.85 -30.77 -7.08
C THR A 133 -18.04 -29.48 -6.95
N GLN A 134 -16.88 -29.43 -7.60
CA GLN A 134 -16.04 -28.23 -7.70
C GLN A 134 -15.91 -27.80 -9.17
N ILE A 135 -16.13 -26.51 -9.42
CA ILE A 135 -15.90 -25.85 -10.70
C ILE A 135 -14.98 -24.66 -10.44
N SER A 136 -13.77 -24.69 -11.01
CA SER A 136 -12.76 -23.66 -10.80
C SER A 136 -12.28 -23.06 -12.13
N SER A 137 -12.43 -21.75 -12.28
CA SER A 137 -12.07 -20.98 -13.47
C SER A 137 -12.48 -21.62 -14.81
N SER A 138 -13.64 -22.27 -14.85
CA SER A 138 -14.08 -23.11 -15.98
C SER A 138 -15.42 -22.64 -16.57
N ASN A 139 -15.71 -23.08 -17.79
CA ASN A 139 -16.89 -22.66 -18.54
C ASN A 139 -17.85 -23.84 -18.76
N LEU A 140 -19.09 -23.72 -18.29
CA LEU A 140 -20.16 -24.67 -18.54
C LEU A 140 -21.27 -23.95 -19.29
N ARG A 141 -21.54 -24.35 -20.54
CA ARG A 141 -22.54 -23.73 -21.41
C ARG A 141 -23.59 -24.75 -21.81
N ALA A 142 -24.79 -24.62 -21.25
CA ALA A 142 -25.97 -25.33 -21.68
C ALA A 142 -26.85 -24.40 -22.52
N THR A 143 -27.47 -24.88 -23.60
CA THR A 143 -28.46 -24.05 -24.33
C THR A 143 -29.87 -24.18 -23.74
N ASN A 144 -30.14 -25.29 -23.02
CA ASN A 144 -31.39 -25.55 -22.33
C ASN A 144 -31.18 -25.56 -20.80
N LYS A 145 -30.63 -26.63 -20.21
CA LYS A 145 -30.53 -26.74 -18.76
C LYS A 145 -29.14 -27.14 -18.25
N LEU A 146 -28.68 -26.47 -17.19
CA LEU A 146 -27.51 -26.86 -16.40
C LEU A 146 -27.99 -27.29 -15.00
N ASN A 147 -27.87 -28.58 -14.70
CA ASN A 147 -28.19 -29.13 -13.38
C ASN A 147 -26.92 -29.62 -12.68
N ILE A 148 -26.74 -29.20 -11.43
CA ILE A 148 -25.67 -29.68 -10.57
C ILE A 148 -26.27 -30.15 -9.26
N GLU A 149 -26.15 -31.45 -8.97
CA GLU A 149 -26.58 -32.07 -7.73
C GLU A 149 -25.38 -32.64 -6.98
N ALA A 150 -25.26 -32.30 -5.70
CA ALA A 150 -24.23 -32.79 -4.79
C ALA A 150 -24.84 -33.24 -3.46
N GLY A 151 -24.45 -34.42 -2.98
CA GLY A 151 -24.89 -34.90 -1.67
C GLY A 151 -24.35 -34.06 -0.51
N ASN A 152 -23.17 -33.43 -0.68
CA ASN A 152 -22.55 -32.49 0.25
C ASN A 152 -22.47 -31.11 -0.42
N ASP A 153 -21.28 -30.66 -0.86
CA ASP A 153 -21.08 -29.27 -1.24
C ASP A 153 -20.93 -29.04 -2.75
N ILE A 154 -21.33 -27.84 -3.20
CA ILE A 154 -21.05 -27.29 -4.53
C ILE A 154 -20.17 -26.05 -4.37
N TYR A 155 -19.04 -26.02 -5.08
CA TYR A 155 -18.12 -24.88 -5.12
C TYR A 155 -17.95 -24.38 -6.55
N VAL A 156 -18.31 -23.13 -6.83
CA VAL A 156 -18.09 -22.44 -8.11
C VAL A 156 -17.17 -21.26 -7.88
N VAL A 157 -15.89 -21.41 -8.21
CA VAL A 157 -14.84 -20.49 -7.76
C VAL A 157 -14.04 -19.90 -8.91
N GLY A 158 -13.65 -18.63 -8.77
CA GLY A 158 -12.66 -17.98 -9.61
C GLY A 158 -11.28 -18.08 -8.97
N ALA A 159 -10.24 -18.25 -9.79
CA ALA A 159 -8.86 -18.32 -9.36
C ALA A 159 -8.02 -17.20 -9.98
N ASN A 160 -6.93 -16.84 -9.31
CA ASN A 160 -6.07 -15.74 -9.74
C ASN A 160 -4.97 -16.21 -10.69
N THR A 161 -4.75 -15.44 -11.75
CA THR A 161 -3.48 -15.45 -12.49
C THR A 161 -2.51 -14.47 -11.85
N ASN A 162 -1.22 -14.66 -12.07
CA ASN A 162 -0.17 -13.79 -11.52
C ASN A 162 0.87 -13.45 -12.58
N GLU A 163 1.15 -12.17 -12.76
CA GLU A 163 2.26 -11.67 -13.55
C GLU A 163 3.19 -10.85 -12.67
N SER A 164 4.46 -11.24 -12.59
CA SER A 164 5.48 -10.53 -11.83
C SER A 164 6.60 -10.08 -12.75
N THR A 165 6.98 -8.81 -12.64
CA THR A 165 8.11 -8.22 -13.38
C THR A 165 9.12 -7.60 -12.43
N GLU A 166 10.40 -7.73 -12.77
CA GLU A 166 11.52 -7.10 -12.05
C GLU A 166 12.51 -6.53 -13.06
N THR A 167 12.75 -5.22 -12.99
CA THR A 167 13.77 -4.53 -13.80
C THR A 167 14.80 -3.89 -12.88
N LYS A 168 16.09 -4.14 -13.11
CA LYS A 168 17.20 -3.43 -12.48
C LYS A 168 18.01 -2.73 -13.55
N GLU A 169 18.37 -1.48 -13.31
CA GLU A 169 19.21 -0.71 -14.21
C GLU A 169 20.35 -0.05 -13.45
N LYS A 170 21.55 -0.12 -14.03
CA LYS A 170 22.74 0.52 -13.50
C LYS A 170 23.32 1.43 -14.56
N SER A 171 23.45 2.71 -14.24
CA SER A 171 24.08 3.70 -15.11
C SER A 171 25.24 4.41 -14.43
N LYS A 172 26.22 4.82 -15.24
CA LYS A 172 27.42 5.56 -14.82
C LYS A 172 27.46 6.90 -15.55
N GLY A 173 27.57 7.99 -14.81
CA GLY A 173 27.93 9.32 -15.31
C GLY A 173 29.37 9.68 -14.96
N PHE A 174 29.83 10.87 -15.37
CA PHE A 174 31.22 11.34 -15.20
C PHE A 174 31.70 11.33 -13.72
N PHE A 175 30.80 11.59 -12.76
CA PHE A 175 31.10 11.54 -11.32
C PHE A 175 30.01 10.87 -10.46
N SER A 176 29.09 10.13 -11.07
CA SER A 176 27.95 9.54 -10.37
C SER A 176 27.61 8.13 -10.85
N LYS A 177 27.06 7.32 -9.94
CA LYS A 177 26.50 6.00 -10.25
C LYS A 177 25.04 5.97 -9.79
N LYS A 178 24.13 5.56 -10.68
CA LYS A 178 22.72 5.38 -10.35
C LYS A 178 22.34 3.90 -10.46
N GLU A 179 21.56 3.44 -9.52
CA GLU A 179 20.91 2.13 -9.55
C GLU A 179 19.41 2.33 -9.37
N SER A 180 18.61 1.82 -10.31
CA SER A 180 17.15 1.80 -10.26
C SER A 180 16.63 0.38 -10.23
N HIS A 181 15.52 0.19 -9.53
CA HIS A 181 14.84 -1.08 -9.38
C HIS A 181 13.33 -0.87 -9.46
N LEU A 182 12.68 -1.61 -10.34
CA LEU A 182 11.23 -1.67 -10.52
C LEU A 182 10.79 -3.10 -10.24
N MET A 183 9.76 -3.26 -9.43
CA MET A 183 9.02 -4.51 -9.23
C MET A 183 7.54 -4.22 -9.47
N ALA A 184 6.85 -5.11 -10.18
CA ALA A 184 5.40 -5.04 -10.29
C ALA A 184 4.79 -6.45 -10.21
N ILE A 185 3.63 -6.53 -9.58
CA ILE A 185 2.78 -7.72 -9.50
C ILE A 185 1.40 -7.33 -10.02
N ASN A 186 0.90 -8.08 -11.01
CA ASN A 186 -0.41 -7.88 -11.59
C ASN A 186 -1.18 -9.19 -11.55
N GLN A 187 -2.17 -9.27 -10.67
CA GLN A 187 -3.10 -10.39 -10.61
C GLN A 187 -4.41 -10.06 -11.32
N LYS A 188 -5.07 -11.10 -11.80
CA LYS A 188 -6.42 -11.03 -12.38
C LYS A 188 -7.20 -12.25 -11.93
N VAL A 189 -8.50 -12.08 -11.71
CA VAL A 189 -9.40 -13.18 -11.42
C VAL A 189 -9.88 -13.79 -12.74
N ILE A 190 -9.76 -15.10 -12.88
CA ILE A 190 -10.40 -15.87 -13.93
C ILE A 190 -11.61 -16.55 -13.32
N SER A 191 -12.78 -16.00 -13.56
CA SER A 191 -14.06 -16.51 -13.05
C SER A 191 -14.43 -17.87 -13.63
N SER A 192 -15.19 -18.67 -12.87
CA SER A 192 -16.01 -19.72 -13.48
C SER A 192 -17.25 -19.09 -14.12
N ASN A 193 -17.66 -19.59 -15.28
CA ASN A 193 -18.82 -19.09 -16.03
C ASN A 193 -19.80 -20.23 -16.28
N LEU A 194 -20.96 -20.17 -15.64
CA LEU A 194 -22.07 -21.10 -15.83
C LEU A 194 -23.16 -20.36 -16.61
N ASN A 195 -23.43 -20.81 -17.83
CA ASN A 195 -24.36 -20.17 -18.74
C ASN A 195 -25.41 -21.20 -19.19
N ALA A 196 -26.69 -20.92 -18.99
CA ALA A 196 -27.76 -21.84 -19.37
C ALA A 196 -29.06 -21.15 -19.81
N GLY A 197 -30.02 -21.93 -20.34
CA GLY A 197 -31.42 -21.51 -20.34
C GLY A 197 -31.92 -21.40 -18.90
N ASP A 198 -31.79 -22.49 -18.14
CA ASP A 198 -32.06 -22.60 -16.70
C ASP A 198 -30.84 -23.17 -15.97
N ILE A 199 -30.50 -22.61 -14.80
CA ILE A 199 -29.43 -23.10 -13.92
C ILE A 199 -30.05 -23.60 -12.61
N SER A 200 -29.76 -24.84 -12.22
CA SER A 200 -30.15 -25.41 -10.93
C SER A 200 -28.93 -25.97 -10.20
N LEU A 201 -28.68 -25.47 -8.99
CA LEU A 201 -27.66 -25.96 -8.06
C LEU A 201 -28.34 -26.53 -6.82
N LYS A 202 -28.14 -27.82 -6.53
CA LYS A 202 -28.73 -28.47 -5.37
C LYS A 202 -27.65 -29.18 -4.55
N ALA A 203 -27.40 -28.68 -3.35
CA ALA A 203 -26.42 -29.22 -2.42
C ALA A 203 -27.11 -29.75 -1.15
N GLY A 204 -26.73 -30.93 -0.67
CA GLY A 204 -27.15 -31.38 0.67
C GLY A 204 -26.45 -30.61 1.80
N GLY A 205 -25.25 -30.11 1.52
CA GLY A 205 -24.45 -29.21 2.34
C GLY A 205 -24.51 -27.77 1.81
N ASN A 206 -23.37 -27.20 1.43
CA ASN A 206 -23.26 -25.77 1.07
C ASN A 206 -23.19 -25.56 -0.44
N ALA A 207 -23.73 -24.43 -0.93
CA ALA A 207 -23.51 -23.95 -2.29
C ALA A 207 -22.78 -22.59 -2.25
N ILE A 208 -21.51 -22.58 -2.65
CA ILE A 208 -20.63 -21.41 -2.57
C ILE A 208 -20.20 -20.97 -3.96
N VAL A 209 -20.44 -19.70 -4.29
CA VAL A 209 -20.02 -19.04 -5.53
C VAL A 209 -19.07 -17.89 -5.19
N THR A 210 -17.81 -17.99 -5.60
CA THR A 210 -16.78 -16.99 -5.28
C THR A 210 -16.17 -16.40 -6.55
N GLY A 211 -16.29 -15.08 -6.74
CA GLY A 211 -15.77 -14.34 -7.89
C GLY A 211 -16.15 -14.94 -9.25
N SER A 212 -17.34 -15.53 -9.34
CA SER A 212 -17.80 -16.33 -10.49
C SER A 212 -19.17 -15.87 -11.01
N ASN A 213 -19.50 -16.27 -12.23
CA ASN A 213 -20.66 -15.79 -12.96
C ASN A 213 -21.65 -16.92 -13.25
N LEU A 214 -22.91 -16.75 -12.86
CA LEU A 214 -24.04 -17.59 -13.23
C LEU A 214 -25.02 -16.73 -14.05
N SER A 215 -25.22 -17.09 -15.32
CA SER A 215 -26.09 -16.36 -16.23
C SER A 215 -27.10 -17.30 -16.86
N ALA A 216 -28.37 -17.15 -16.51
CA ALA A 216 -29.45 -17.91 -17.12
C ALA A 216 -30.33 -17.02 -18.01
N LYS A 217 -30.98 -17.63 -19.01
CA LYS A 217 -32.01 -16.92 -19.77
C LYS A 217 -33.28 -16.77 -18.92
N ASN A 218 -33.74 -17.89 -18.37
CA ASN A 218 -34.93 -18.06 -17.57
C ASN A 218 -34.52 -17.98 -16.10
N ASP A 219 -34.52 -19.09 -15.36
CA ASP A 219 -34.37 -19.09 -13.90
C ASP A 219 -32.98 -19.52 -13.42
N ILE A 220 -32.58 -19.01 -12.25
CA ILE A 220 -31.47 -19.55 -11.45
C ILE A 220 -32.05 -20.00 -10.11
N ASP A 221 -31.96 -21.30 -9.83
CA ASP A 221 -32.38 -21.90 -8.57
C ASP A 221 -31.17 -22.47 -7.82
N ILE A 222 -30.98 -22.06 -6.57
CA ILE A 222 -29.96 -22.62 -5.67
C ILE A 222 -30.64 -23.09 -4.38
N ASP A 223 -30.59 -24.40 -4.14
CA ASP A 223 -31.09 -25.06 -2.93
C ASP A 223 -29.91 -25.66 -2.16
N ALA A 224 -29.72 -25.25 -0.90
CA ALA A 224 -28.63 -25.76 -0.06
C ALA A 224 -28.93 -25.68 1.45
N ASN A 225 -28.07 -26.24 2.27
CA ASN A 225 -28.07 -25.96 3.72
C ASN A 225 -27.64 -24.52 3.99
N ASN A 226 -26.54 -24.06 3.37
CA ASN A 226 -26.11 -22.67 3.37
C ASN A 226 -25.74 -22.23 1.96
N ILE A 227 -25.99 -20.96 1.63
CA ILE A 227 -25.65 -20.35 0.35
C ILE A 227 -24.70 -19.19 0.57
N GLY A 228 -23.58 -19.16 -0.14
CA GLY A 228 -22.57 -18.10 -0.05
C GLY A 228 -22.20 -17.51 -1.40
N LEU A 229 -22.36 -16.20 -1.56
CA LEU A 229 -21.84 -15.44 -2.70
C LEU A 229 -20.77 -14.48 -2.18
N ALA A 230 -19.52 -14.64 -2.62
CA ALA A 230 -18.40 -13.87 -2.10
C ALA A 230 -17.45 -13.39 -3.20
N PRO A 231 -16.65 -12.33 -2.97
CA PRO A 231 -15.69 -11.88 -3.96
C PRO A 231 -14.40 -12.72 -3.92
N THR A 232 -13.69 -12.79 -5.04
CA THR A 232 -12.28 -13.20 -5.08
C THR A 232 -11.39 -11.96 -5.02
N ALA A 233 -10.49 -11.89 -4.03
CA ALA A 233 -9.54 -10.79 -3.91
C ALA A 233 -8.33 -10.99 -4.84
N TYR A 234 -7.85 -9.92 -5.45
CA TYR A 234 -6.64 -9.93 -6.31
C TYR A 234 -5.82 -8.65 -6.13
N LYS A 235 -4.51 -8.75 -6.42
CA LYS A 235 -3.54 -7.67 -6.13
C LYS A 235 -2.94 -7.01 -7.37
N ASN A 236 -2.73 -5.69 -7.28
CA ASN A 236 -1.92 -4.93 -8.21
C ASN A 236 -0.90 -4.09 -7.43
N ASP A 237 0.33 -4.58 -7.37
CA ASP A 237 1.40 -3.97 -6.59
C ASP A 237 2.49 -3.44 -7.52
N GLU A 238 3.05 -2.29 -7.18
CA GLU A 238 4.20 -1.70 -7.84
C GLU A 238 5.15 -1.12 -6.79
N ALA A 239 6.45 -1.34 -6.98
CA ALA A 239 7.49 -0.71 -6.19
C ALA A 239 8.62 -0.22 -7.10
N ARG A 240 8.98 1.04 -6.95
CA ARG A 240 10.07 1.71 -7.65
C ARG A 240 11.04 2.23 -6.62
N SER A 241 12.33 1.97 -6.81
CA SER A 241 13.37 2.62 -6.05
C SER A 241 14.51 3.06 -6.96
N SER A 242 15.14 4.18 -6.62
CA SER A 242 16.34 4.63 -7.29
C SER A 242 17.28 5.27 -6.29
N SER A 243 18.56 4.94 -6.39
CA SER A 243 19.59 5.53 -5.54
C SER A 243 20.74 6.06 -6.38
N LYS A 244 21.28 7.21 -5.96
CA LYS A 244 22.46 7.83 -6.58
C LYS A 244 23.60 7.88 -5.58
N LYS A 245 24.81 7.57 -6.06
CA LYS A 245 26.06 7.74 -5.33
C LYS A 245 26.95 8.76 -6.05
N SER A 246 27.57 9.65 -5.28
CA SER A 246 28.53 10.65 -5.76
C SER A 246 29.98 10.15 -5.66
N PHE A 247 30.93 11.00 -6.08
CA PHE A 247 32.37 10.77 -5.96
C PHE A 247 32.75 10.35 -4.53
N GLY A 248 33.52 9.27 -4.38
CA GLY A 248 33.85 8.66 -3.08
C GLY A 248 32.83 7.66 -2.52
N GLY A 249 31.75 7.34 -3.25
CA GLY A 249 30.81 6.27 -2.88
C GLY A 249 29.69 6.67 -1.93
N LEU A 250 29.60 7.96 -1.58
CA LEU A 250 28.57 8.53 -0.71
C LEU A 250 27.21 8.52 -1.40
N LYS A 251 26.17 7.99 -0.74
CA LYS A 251 24.77 8.07 -1.23
C LYS A 251 24.32 9.53 -1.18
N SER A 252 23.91 10.08 -2.32
CA SER A 252 23.48 11.47 -2.46
C SER A 252 21.97 11.63 -2.59
N SER A 253 21.27 10.62 -3.13
CA SER A 253 19.82 10.61 -3.27
C SER A 253 19.26 9.20 -3.14
N LEU A 254 18.07 9.08 -2.56
CA LEU A 254 17.21 7.90 -2.57
C LEU A 254 15.78 8.36 -2.87
N ASP A 255 15.20 7.77 -3.90
CA ASP A 255 13.81 7.91 -4.27
C ASP A 255 13.16 6.54 -4.17
N MET A 256 12.05 6.43 -3.46
CA MET A 256 11.26 5.21 -3.37
C MET A 256 9.78 5.55 -3.51
N HIS A 257 9.06 4.75 -4.27
CA HIS A 257 7.61 4.80 -4.39
C HIS A 257 7.08 3.38 -4.40
N SER A 258 6.02 3.12 -3.65
CA SER A 258 5.33 1.84 -3.67
C SER A 258 3.84 2.07 -3.61
N LEU A 259 3.11 1.28 -4.39
CA LEU A 259 1.67 1.26 -4.47
C LEU A 259 1.23 -0.20 -4.36
N ALA A 260 0.40 -0.53 -3.38
CA ALA A 260 -0.19 -1.85 -3.23
C ALA A 260 -1.70 -1.73 -3.30
N LYS A 261 -2.35 -2.49 -4.19
CA LYS A 261 -3.81 -2.48 -4.34
C LYS A 261 -4.36 -3.87 -4.12
N THR A 262 -5.38 -4.00 -3.28
CA THR A 262 -6.20 -5.20 -3.15
C THR A 262 -7.60 -4.87 -3.66
N ASN A 263 -7.97 -5.47 -4.78
CA ASN A 263 -9.26 -5.30 -5.43
C ASN A 263 -10.12 -6.55 -5.19
N LEU A 264 -11.42 -6.43 -5.45
CA LEU A 264 -12.38 -7.53 -5.26
C LEU A 264 -13.15 -7.80 -6.55
N GLN A 265 -13.15 -9.05 -7.03
CA GLN A 265 -14.08 -9.47 -8.08
C GLN A 265 -15.29 -10.13 -7.43
N GLY A 266 -16.44 -9.45 -7.43
CA GLY A 266 -17.70 -9.99 -6.90
C GLY A 266 -18.20 -11.19 -7.71
N SER A 267 -19.02 -12.02 -7.07
CA SER A 267 -19.84 -13.01 -7.79
C SER A 267 -21.01 -12.33 -8.47
N SER A 268 -21.45 -12.87 -9.60
CA SER A 268 -22.57 -12.32 -10.38
C SER A 268 -23.60 -13.40 -10.71
N LEU A 269 -24.85 -13.19 -10.31
CA LEU A 269 -26.01 -13.99 -10.72
C LEU A 269 -26.93 -13.10 -11.56
N SER A 270 -27.28 -13.55 -12.77
CA SER A 270 -28.11 -12.75 -13.67
C SER A 270 -29.08 -13.63 -14.45
N THR A 271 -30.35 -13.21 -14.49
CA THR A 271 -31.36 -13.76 -15.38
C THR A 271 -31.87 -12.71 -16.35
N SER A 272 -32.19 -13.11 -17.59
CA SER A 272 -32.73 -12.17 -18.58
C SER A 272 -34.26 -12.06 -18.57
N GLN A 273 -34.96 -13.12 -18.19
CA GLN A 273 -36.41 -13.25 -18.31
C GLN A 273 -37.08 -13.91 -17.09
N GLY A 274 -36.32 -14.61 -16.25
CA GLY A 274 -36.86 -15.38 -15.13
C GLY A 274 -36.47 -14.87 -13.75
N ASP A 275 -36.79 -15.67 -12.76
CA ASP A 275 -36.58 -15.42 -11.34
C ASP A 275 -35.18 -15.90 -10.89
N ILE A 276 -34.66 -15.32 -9.82
CA ILE A 276 -33.51 -15.86 -9.08
C ILE A 276 -34.02 -16.31 -7.71
N ASN A 277 -33.88 -17.60 -7.39
CA ASN A 277 -34.33 -18.18 -6.13
C ASN A 277 -33.12 -18.77 -5.37
N LEU A 278 -32.82 -18.21 -4.20
CA LEU A 278 -31.83 -18.76 -3.27
C LEU A 278 -32.58 -19.29 -2.05
N ASN A 279 -32.62 -20.60 -1.86
CA ASN A 279 -33.28 -21.25 -0.72
C ASN A 279 -32.25 -21.98 0.14
N ALA A 280 -31.96 -21.42 1.32
CA ALA A 280 -31.09 -22.02 2.30
C ALA A 280 -31.90 -22.55 3.49
N ASN A 281 -31.61 -23.77 3.94
CA ASN A 281 -32.19 -24.29 5.18
C ASN A 281 -31.74 -23.51 6.41
N ASN A 282 -30.54 -22.92 6.36
CA ASN A 282 -29.95 -22.15 7.44
C ASN A 282 -29.59 -20.73 6.95
N ASP A 283 -28.37 -20.49 6.46
CA ASP A 283 -27.90 -19.13 6.20
C ASP A 283 -27.70 -18.79 4.71
N ILE A 284 -27.97 -17.53 4.35
CA ILE A 284 -27.57 -16.92 3.07
C ILE A 284 -26.60 -15.77 3.37
N SER A 285 -25.40 -15.83 2.79
CA SER A 285 -24.39 -14.75 2.88
C SER A 285 -24.05 -14.24 1.49
N ILE A 286 -24.24 -12.94 1.26
CA ILE A 286 -23.95 -12.25 -0.01
C ILE A 286 -23.02 -11.09 0.31
N ILE A 287 -21.78 -11.16 -0.17
CA ILE A 287 -20.74 -10.19 0.13
C ILE A 287 -20.23 -9.59 -1.18
N SER A 288 -20.26 -8.26 -1.30
CA SER A 288 -19.75 -7.50 -2.45
C SER A 288 -20.07 -8.17 -3.81
N SER A 289 -21.32 -8.61 -3.99
CA SER A 289 -21.76 -9.40 -5.14
C SER A 289 -22.95 -8.75 -5.84
N ASP A 290 -23.15 -9.11 -7.11
CA ASP A 290 -24.19 -8.56 -7.97
C ASP A 290 -25.26 -9.62 -8.29
N ILE A 291 -26.52 -9.31 -8.01
CA ILE A 291 -27.67 -10.16 -8.34
C ILE A 291 -28.67 -9.36 -9.18
N LYS A 292 -29.05 -9.88 -10.34
CA LYS A 292 -29.97 -9.21 -11.26
C LYS A 292 -31.03 -10.17 -11.79
N GLY A 293 -32.25 -10.07 -11.24
CA GLY A 293 -33.40 -10.83 -11.70
C GLY A 293 -34.12 -10.14 -12.87
N GLY A 294 -34.33 -10.88 -13.97
CA GLY A 294 -35.18 -10.48 -15.10
C GLY A 294 -36.68 -10.45 -14.74
N ARG A 295 -37.05 -11.06 -13.62
CA ARG A 295 -38.34 -10.91 -12.92
C ARG A 295 -38.10 -10.69 -11.43
N ASN A 296 -38.42 -11.67 -10.59
CA ASN A 296 -38.31 -11.59 -9.14
C ASN A 296 -36.92 -12.03 -8.67
N VAL A 297 -36.48 -11.52 -7.52
CA VAL A 297 -35.37 -12.09 -6.76
C VAL A 297 -35.89 -12.51 -5.40
N ASN A 298 -35.75 -13.79 -5.07
CA ASN A 298 -36.26 -14.39 -3.83
C ASN A 298 -35.09 -14.97 -3.03
N LEU A 299 -34.81 -14.37 -1.86
CA LEU A 299 -33.77 -14.80 -0.93
C LEU A 299 -34.41 -15.37 0.33
N ASN A 300 -34.43 -16.69 0.45
CA ASN A 300 -35.10 -17.42 1.54
C ASN A 300 -34.06 -18.13 2.43
N ALA A 301 -33.69 -17.49 3.53
CA ALA A 301 -32.87 -18.10 4.58
C ALA A 301 -33.76 -18.67 5.69
N GLY A 302 -33.44 -19.86 6.20
CA GLY A 302 -34.10 -20.43 7.37
C GLY A 302 -33.72 -19.72 8.68
N ASN A 303 -32.51 -19.16 8.73
CA ASN A 303 -31.94 -18.45 9.87
C ASN A 303 -31.43 -17.05 9.47
N ASN A 304 -30.16 -16.90 9.09
CA ASN A 304 -29.60 -15.57 8.83
C ASN A 304 -29.54 -15.25 7.33
N LEU A 305 -29.87 -14.00 7.00
CA LEU A 305 -29.61 -13.38 5.71
C LEU A 305 -28.65 -12.20 5.92
N SER A 306 -27.41 -12.36 5.47
CA SER A 306 -26.41 -11.31 5.54
C SER A 306 -26.07 -10.82 4.13
N ILE A 307 -26.36 -9.55 3.83
CA ILE A 307 -26.03 -8.91 2.56
C ILE A 307 -25.06 -7.77 2.87
N LEU A 308 -23.77 -8.00 2.69
CA LEU A 308 -22.72 -7.17 3.26
C LEU A 308 -21.84 -6.52 2.19
N ALA A 309 -21.20 -5.42 2.59
CA ALA A 309 -20.10 -4.82 1.84
C ALA A 309 -18.76 -5.50 2.18
N ALA A 310 -17.80 -5.41 1.27
CA ALA A 310 -16.40 -5.72 1.53
C ALA A 310 -15.52 -4.49 1.25
N LYS A 311 -14.23 -4.53 1.57
CA LYS A 311 -13.33 -3.38 1.37
C LYS A 311 -12.23 -3.68 0.35
N GLU A 312 -12.13 -2.85 -0.67
CA GLU A 312 -10.93 -2.74 -1.53
C GLU A 312 -9.90 -1.86 -0.83
N GLN A 313 -8.61 -2.10 -1.03
CA GLN A 313 -7.54 -1.36 -0.34
C GLN A 313 -6.54 -0.77 -1.30
N ILE A 314 -6.13 0.47 -1.06
CA ILE A 314 -5.05 1.16 -1.79
C ILE A 314 -4.05 1.68 -0.75
N LYS A 315 -2.82 1.18 -0.81
CA LYS A 315 -1.73 1.62 0.07
C LYS A 315 -0.64 2.25 -0.76
N GLU A 316 -0.32 3.50 -0.48
CA GLU A 316 0.76 4.23 -1.14
C GLU A 316 1.84 4.62 -0.14
N LYS A 317 3.10 4.58 -0.57
CA LYS A 317 4.22 5.09 0.21
C LYS A 317 5.25 5.71 -0.73
N SER A 318 5.70 6.91 -0.40
CA SER A 318 6.75 7.63 -1.11
C SER A 318 7.82 8.10 -0.14
N VAL A 319 9.09 7.94 -0.50
CA VAL A 319 10.24 8.44 0.26
C VAL A 319 11.20 9.15 -0.69
N HIS A 320 11.57 10.37 -0.32
CA HIS A 320 12.63 11.14 -0.95
C HIS A 320 13.67 11.53 0.11
N LYS A 321 14.90 11.04 -0.03
CA LYS A 321 16.05 11.46 0.77
C LYS A 321 17.08 12.07 -0.16
N SER A 322 17.54 13.28 0.15
CA SER A 322 18.65 13.91 -0.56
C SER A 322 19.66 14.48 0.42
N SER A 323 20.93 14.42 0.05
CA SER A 323 22.01 15.03 0.82
C SER A 323 23.00 15.69 -0.12
N ASN A 324 23.23 16.98 0.10
CA ASN A 324 24.16 17.79 -0.68
C ASN A 324 25.30 18.27 0.21
N ILE A 325 26.52 18.20 -0.32
CA ILE A 325 27.71 18.81 0.28
C ILE A 325 28.27 19.80 -0.75
N ASN A 326 28.39 21.06 -0.37
CA ASN A 326 29.03 22.08 -1.21
C ASN A 326 30.49 22.24 -0.77
N ILE A 327 31.39 21.50 -1.41
CA ILE A 327 32.83 21.56 -1.11
C ILE A 327 33.44 22.89 -1.61
N ILE A 328 32.83 23.53 -2.62
CA ILE A 328 33.31 24.83 -3.14
C ILE A 328 33.22 25.89 -2.05
N SER A 329 32.09 25.96 -1.33
CA SER A 329 31.92 26.84 -0.16
C SER A 329 33.04 26.68 0.87
N LEU A 330 33.46 25.46 1.17
CA LEU A 330 34.53 25.20 2.13
C LEU A 330 35.91 25.68 1.63
N LEU A 331 36.13 25.67 0.31
CA LEU A 331 37.40 26.05 -0.32
C LEU A 331 37.48 27.55 -0.65
N THR A 332 36.36 28.23 -0.88
CA THR A 332 36.31 29.65 -1.25
C THR A 332 36.02 30.60 -0.09
N TYR A 333 35.41 30.12 1.01
CA TYR A 333 35.08 30.95 2.19
C TYR A 333 36.28 31.67 2.84
N PRO A 334 37.47 31.06 2.98
CA PRO A 334 38.64 31.77 3.50
C PRO A 334 39.03 32.98 2.64
N GLY A 335 38.84 32.91 1.32
CA GLY A 335 39.12 34.01 0.39
C GLY A 335 38.13 35.17 0.48
N MET A 336 36.86 34.90 0.82
CA MET A 336 35.82 35.93 1.00
C MET A 336 35.98 36.74 2.30
N LEU A 337 36.35 36.10 3.42
CA LEU A 337 36.53 36.77 4.71
C LEU A 337 37.67 37.81 4.68
N VAL A 338 38.69 37.56 3.87
CA VAL A 338 39.85 38.46 3.72
C VAL A 338 39.50 39.67 2.85
N ALA A 339 38.61 39.52 1.85
CA ALA A 339 38.15 40.63 1.01
C ALA A 339 37.23 41.62 1.75
N SER A 340 36.45 41.18 2.75
CA SER A 340 35.62 42.08 3.57
C SER A 340 36.41 42.84 4.66
N ALA A 341 37.61 42.38 5.01
CA ALA A 341 38.45 43.00 6.04
C ALA A 341 39.53 43.95 5.47
N ILE A 342 39.71 43.97 4.14
CA ILE A 342 40.68 44.81 3.45
C ILE A 342 39.97 45.60 2.36
N ASP A 343 39.18 46.60 2.74
CA ASP A 343 38.90 47.73 1.86
C ASP A 343 39.10 49.06 2.60
N PRO A 344 40.36 49.52 2.77
CA PRO A 344 40.63 50.81 3.40
C PRO A 344 40.43 51.99 2.45
N ILE A 345 40.09 51.78 1.17
CA ILE A 345 40.08 52.83 0.15
C ILE A 345 38.94 52.57 -0.84
N GLY A 346 37.82 53.28 -0.66
CA GLY A 346 36.57 53.16 -1.42
C GLY A 346 36.72 53.10 -2.94
N THR A 347 37.01 51.91 -3.46
CA THR A 347 36.97 51.58 -4.88
C THR A 347 36.06 50.37 -5.03
N GLY A 348 34.76 50.64 -5.22
CA GLY A 348 33.75 49.60 -5.39
C GLY A 348 33.94 48.81 -6.67
N SER A 349 34.75 47.75 -6.64
CA SER A 349 34.89 46.76 -7.72
C SER A 349 35.45 45.44 -7.20
N ASN A 350 34.58 44.40 -7.14
CA ASN A 350 34.86 42.95 -7.30
C ASN A 350 34.19 42.01 -6.28
N THR A 351 33.85 42.46 -5.07
CA THR A 351 33.17 41.61 -4.07
C THR A 351 31.67 41.45 -4.35
N TYR A 352 31.04 42.50 -4.88
CA TYR A 352 29.61 42.51 -5.22
C TYR A 352 29.25 41.72 -6.50
N LEU A 353 30.19 41.55 -7.45
CA LEU A 353 29.94 40.76 -8.67
C LEU A 353 29.90 39.25 -8.41
N PHE A 354 30.62 38.76 -7.40
CA PHE A 354 30.59 37.34 -7.03
C PHE A 354 29.29 36.94 -6.30
N GLU A 355 28.77 37.78 -5.41
CA GLU A 355 27.46 37.55 -4.76
C GLU A 355 26.28 37.68 -5.73
N GLN A 356 26.33 38.61 -6.70
CA GLN A 356 25.28 38.73 -7.72
C GLN A 356 25.22 37.54 -8.69
N MET A 357 26.35 36.89 -8.98
CA MET A 357 26.40 35.74 -9.89
C MET A 357 26.06 34.39 -9.21
N PHE A 358 26.18 34.28 -7.86
CA PHE A 358 26.12 32.97 -7.17
C PHE A 358 25.22 32.88 -5.92
N GLY A 359 24.61 33.97 -5.42
CA GLY A 359 23.51 33.94 -4.42
C GLY A 359 23.73 33.15 -3.11
N ASP A 360 22.63 32.89 -2.38
CA ASP A 360 22.58 32.15 -1.09
C ASP A 360 23.14 30.70 -1.15
N THR A 361 23.49 30.22 -2.34
CA THR A 361 24.01 28.87 -2.60
C THR A 361 25.44 28.62 -2.08
N LEU A 362 26.22 29.67 -1.78
CA LEU A 362 27.61 29.55 -1.31
C LEU A 362 27.76 29.44 0.21
N THR A 363 26.74 29.72 1.01
CA THR A 363 26.82 29.62 2.48
C THR A 363 26.51 28.20 2.98
N GLN A 364 25.78 27.40 2.21
CA GLN A 364 25.35 26.07 2.63
C GLN A 364 26.46 25.02 2.48
N ILE A 365 27.03 24.54 3.59
CA ILE A 365 28.08 23.50 3.59
C ILE A 365 27.48 22.11 3.41
N TYR A 366 26.42 21.84 4.17
CA TYR A 366 25.75 20.55 4.20
C TYR A 366 24.25 20.75 4.38
N ARG A 367 23.45 20.06 3.57
CA ARG A 367 22.02 19.95 3.78
C ARG A 367 21.55 18.53 3.49
N SER A 368 20.79 17.99 4.42
CA SER A 368 20.08 16.72 4.29
C SER A 368 18.60 16.97 4.42
N THR A 369 17.82 16.40 3.51
CA THR A 369 16.36 16.41 3.56
C THR A 369 15.85 14.98 3.46
N TYR A 370 14.79 14.71 4.22
CA TYR A 370 14.08 13.44 4.21
C TYR A 370 12.59 13.75 4.23
N ASN A 371 11.89 13.35 3.17
CA ASN A 371 10.45 13.47 3.07
C ASN A 371 9.87 12.07 2.87
N GLU A 372 8.93 11.70 3.70
CA GLU A 372 8.19 10.45 3.60
C GLU A 372 6.71 10.74 3.68
N LYS A 373 5.94 10.11 2.81
CA LYS A 373 4.49 10.18 2.80
C LYS A 373 3.94 8.78 2.65
N GLY A 374 2.85 8.48 3.34
CA GLY A 374 2.11 7.24 3.11
C GLY A 374 0.63 7.44 3.30
N SER A 375 -0.16 6.62 2.61
CA SER A 375 -1.61 6.57 2.75
C SER A 375 -2.13 5.14 2.68
N LEU A 376 -3.29 4.92 3.30
CA LEU A 376 -4.09 3.71 3.20
C LEU A 376 -5.55 4.14 3.05
N ASP A 377 -6.13 3.82 1.90
CA ASP A 377 -7.57 3.90 1.65
C ASP A 377 -8.16 2.49 1.75
N ALA A 378 -9.25 2.34 2.51
CA ALA A 378 -10.09 1.15 2.49
C ALA A 378 -11.49 1.55 2.03
N LEU A 379 -11.86 1.15 0.82
CA LEU A 379 -13.06 1.58 0.12
C LEU A 379 -14.11 0.47 0.15
N ALA A 380 -15.27 0.76 0.74
CA ALA A 380 -16.41 -0.14 0.76
C ALA A 380 -16.95 -0.41 -0.64
N LYS A 381 -17.19 -1.69 -0.93
CA LYS A 381 -17.82 -2.23 -2.11
C LYS A 381 -19.07 -2.99 -1.68
N LEU A 382 -20.22 -2.35 -1.87
CA LEU A 382 -21.52 -2.89 -1.49
C LEU A 382 -21.94 -4.01 -2.45
N SER A 383 -22.79 -4.90 -1.97
CA SER A 383 -23.54 -5.80 -2.84
C SER A 383 -24.64 -5.01 -3.58
N ASN A 384 -24.94 -5.38 -4.83
CA ASN A 384 -26.02 -4.77 -5.61
C ASN A 384 -27.03 -5.84 -6.01
N ILE A 385 -28.27 -5.68 -5.57
CA ILE A 385 -29.35 -6.62 -5.86
C ILE A 385 -30.48 -5.87 -6.55
N SER A 386 -30.91 -6.37 -7.70
CA SER A 386 -31.95 -5.75 -8.50
C SER A 386 -32.94 -6.78 -9.02
N ALA A 387 -34.23 -6.44 -8.96
CA ALA A 387 -35.32 -7.22 -9.53
C ALA A 387 -36.11 -6.36 -10.51
N ALA A 388 -36.40 -6.89 -11.70
CA ALA A 388 -37.28 -6.24 -12.67
C ALA A 388 -38.78 -6.35 -12.31
N LYS A 389 -39.10 -7.07 -11.24
CA LYS A 389 -40.39 -7.09 -10.56
C LYS A 389 -40.17 -6.93 -9.05
N GLU A 390 -40.53 -7.93 -8.25
CA GLU A 390 -40.45 -7.89 -6.80
C GLU A 390 -39.08 -8.37 -6.29
N LEU A 391 -38.60 -7.73 -5.24
CA LEU A 391 -37.47 -8.20 -4.44
C LEU A 391 -37.98 -8.72 -3.10
N ASN A 392 -37.88 -10.03 -2.87
CA ASN A 392 -38.41 -10.69 -1.69
C ASN A 392 -37.28 -11.28 -0.85
N LEU A 393 -37.18 -10.85 0.41
CA LEU A 393 -36.17 -11.27 1.37
C LEU A 393 -36.87 -11.87 2.59
N LYS A 394 -36.54 -13.11 2.93
CA LYS A 394 -37.12 -13.83 4.07
C LYS A 394 -36.02 -14.49 4.89
N ALA A 395 -36.02 -14.22 6.20
CA ALA A 395 -35.06 -14.77 7.16
C ALA A 395 -35.65 -14.84 8.57
N ASN A 396 -34.89 -15.37 9.53
CA ASN A 396 -35.08 -15.10 10.95
C ASN A 396 -34.40 -13.76 11.31
N GLU A 397 -33.15 -13.56 10.89
CA GLU A 397 -32.42 -12.30 11.05
C GLU A 397 -31.94 -11.80 9.68
N ALA A 398 -32.14 -10.51 9.39
CA ALA A 398 -31.71 -9.90 8.14
C ALA A 398 -30.80 -8.69 8.40
N THR A 399 -29.51 -8.80 8.04
CA THR A 399 -28.52 -7.72 8.13
C THR A 399 -28.12 -7.26 6.73
N ILE A 400 -28.28 -5.97 6.44
CA ILE A 400 -28.20 -5.42 5.09
C ILE A 400 -27.30 -4.18 5.07
N THR A 401 -26.19 -4.30 4.35
CA THR A 401 -25.25 -3.25 3.97
C THR A 401 -25.05 -3.29 2.45
N ALA A 402 -26.07 -2.83 1.70
CA ALA A 402 -26.18 -3.09 0.26
C ALA A 402 -27.02 -2.04 -0.49
N ASN A 403 -26.95 -2.10 -1.82
CA ASN A 403 -27.90 -1.45 -2.72
C ASN A 403 -28.93 -2.47 -3.17
N LEU A 404 -30.19 -2.23 -2.85
CA LEU A 404 -31.35 -3.06 -3.23
C LEU A 404 -32.27 -2.25 -4.12
N SER A 405 -32.72 -2.83 -5.23
CA SER A 405 -33.67 -2.16 -6.13
C SER A 405 -34.73 -3.09 -6.70
N SER A 406 -35.95 -2.58 -6.85
CA SER A 406 -37.08 -3.29 -7.45
C SER A 406 -37.90 -2.38 -8.36
N LYS A 407 -38.53 -2.98 -9.37
CA LYS A 407 -39.49 -2.29 -10.25
C LYS A 407 -40.94 -2.43 -9.77
N ASP A 408 -41.20 -3.40 -8.92
CA ASP A 408 -42.41 -3.49 -8.11
C ASP A 408 -42.01 -3.26 -6.64
N ASP A 409 -42.47 -4.09 -5.72
CA ASP A 409 -42.23 -3.94 -4.29
C ASP A 409 -40.88 -4.54 -3.84
N THR A 410 -40.31 -3.96 -2.78
CA THR A 410 -39.25 -4.58 -1.98
C THR A 410 -39.84 -5.06 -0.67
N ASN A 411 -39.89 -6.38 -0.46
CA ASN A 411 -40.48 -7.02 0.70
C ASN A 411 -39.39 -7.69 1.55
N ILE A 412 -39.23 -7.25 2.80
CA ILE A 412 -38.31 -7.85 3.77
C ILE A 412 -39.12 -8.36 4.95
N LYS A 413 -39.03 -9.68 5.19
CA LYS A 413 -39.71 -10.34 6.30
C LYS A 413 -38.71 -11.09 7.16
N ALA A 414 -38.55 -10.64 8.40
CA ALA A 414 -37.68 -11.30 9.37
C ALA A 414 -38.26 -11.25 10.79
N ASN A 415 -37.57 -11.88 11.72
CA ASN A 415 -37.78 -11.65 13.14
C ASN A 415 -37.16 -10.30 13.50
N SER A 416 -35.90 -10.05 13.10
CA SER A 416 -35.21 -8.75 13.23
C SER A 416 -34.62 -8.30 11.88
N ILE A 417 -34.68 -6.99 11.60
CA ILE A 417 -34.16 -6.37 10.36
C ILE A 417 -33.18 -5.26 10.74
N GLU A 418 -31.94 -5.34 10.28
CA GLU A 418 -30.94 -4.28 10.39
C GLU A 418 -30.46 -3.83 9.00
N ILE A 419 -30.57 -2.54 8.73
CA ILE A 419 -30.08 -1.90 7.51
C ILE A 419 -29.08 -0.81 7.92
N SER A 420 -27.81 -0.97 7.55
CA SER A 420 -26.73 -0.10 8.00
C SER A 420 -25.88 0.41 6.83
N ASN A 421 -25.23 1.56 7.01
CA ASN A 421 -24.25 2.08 6.05
C ASN A 421 -22.96 1.24 6.07
N ALA A 422 -22.27 1.22 4.93
CA ALA A 422 -20.86 0.83 4.90
C ALA A 422 -19.98 2.04 5.28
N GLU A 423 -18.67 1.82 5.33
CA GLU A 423 -17.69 2.85 5.67
C GLU A 423 -16.46 2.78 4.77
N ASN A 424 -16.07 3.95 4.25
CA ASN A 424 -14.75 4.17 3.67
C ASN A 424 -13.82 4.72 4.75
N GLU A 425 -12.61 4.18 4.83
CA GLU A 425 -11.58 4.65 5.74
C GLU A 425 -10.41 5.21 4.94
N HIS A 426 -9.84 6.31 5.42
CA HIS A 426 -8.60 6.86 4.91
C HIS A 426 -7.66 7.16 6.08
N SER A 427 -6.41 6.77 5.95
CA SER A 427 -5.34 7.21 6.84
C SER A 427 -4.15 7.67 6.02
N SER A 428 -3.49 8.74 6.45
CA SER A 428 -2.25 9.19 5.83
C SER A 428 -1.30 9.83 6.83
N TYR A 429 -0.02 9.79 6.50
CA TYR A 429 1.02 10.46 7.25
C TYR A 429 2.00 11.15 6.30
N GLU A 430 2.53 12.29 6.74
CA GLU A 430 3.61 13.01 6.09
C GLU A 430 4.67 13.37 7.12
N ILE A 431 5.92 13.04 6.82
CA ILE A 431 7.09 13.35 7.65
C ILE A 431 8.08 14.11 6.78
N SER A 432 8.44 15.33 7.20
CA SER A 432 9.56 16.06 6.63
C SER A 432 10.61 16.29 7.71
N LYS A 433 11.86 15.94 7.43
CA LYS A 433 13.01 16.23 8.27
C LYS A 433 14.04 17.00 7.44
N SER A 434 14.59 18.06 8.00
CA SER A 434 15.74 18.75 7.41
C SER A 434 16.82 19.00 8.45
N LYS A 435 18.07 18.84 8.04
CA LYS A 435 19.28 19.14 8.81
C LYS A 435 20.20 19.97 7.92
N GLY A 436 20.70 21.09 8.42
CA GLY A 436 21.55 22.01 7.66
C GLY A 436 22.70 22.54 8.49
N ILE A 437 23.85 22.73 7.86
CA ILE A 437 24.97 23.51 8.38
C ILE A 437 25.30 24.57 7.34
N ASN A 438 25.21 25.83 7.75
CA ASN A 438 25.46 26.98 6.91
C ASN A 438 26.55 27.87 7.54
N LEU A 439 27.22 28.61 6.68
CA LEU A 439 28.03 29.76 7.02
C LEU A 439 27.13 31.00 7.06
N PRO A 440 27.34 31.94 7.99
CA PRO A 440 26.56 33.17 8.02
C PRO A 440 26.83 34.01 6.76
N SER A 441 25.79 34.62 6.19
CA SER A 441 25.95 35.50 5.03
C SER A 441 26.63 36.83 5.39
N THR A 442 27.18 37.54 4.41
CA THR A 442 27.76 38.89 4.60
C THR A 442 26.73 39.90 5.14
N LYS A 443 25.45 39.76 4.74
CA LYS A 443 24.32 40.57 5.25
C LYS A 443 23.98 40.23 6.71
N ASP A 444 24.02 38.96 7.07
CA ASP A 444 23.81 38.50 8.45
C ASP A 444 24.91 39.02 9.36
N LEU A 445 26.17 38.94 8.90
CA LEU A 445 27.35 39.49 9.58
C LEU A 445 27.26 41.02 9.75
N ALA A 446 26.75 41.74 8.74
CA ALA A 446 26.56 43.19 8.83
C ALA A 446 25.40 43.61 9.76
N ASN A 447 24.33 42.81 9.82
CA ASN A 447 23.20 43.03 10.74
C ASN A 447 23.55 42.71 12.19
N ASP A 448 24.38 41.70 12.45
CA ASP A 448 24.93 41.41 13.77
C ASP A 448 25.83 42.53 14.29
N GLN A 449 26.42 43.31 13.38
CA GLN A 449 27.33 44.42 13.66
C GLN A 449 26.63 45.80 13.69
N LYS A 450 25.29 45.88 13.57
CA LYS A 450 24.57 47.17 13.70
C LYS A 450 24.73 47.72 15.13
N PRO A 451 25.18 48.98 15.30
CA PRO A 451 25.41 49.55 16.62
C PRO A 451 24.10 49.72 17.40
N LYS A 452 24.05 49.22 18.65
CA LYS A 452 22.93 49.45 19.56
C LYS A 452 22.79 50.95 19.89
N PRO A 453 21.58 51.48 20.18
CA PRO A 453 21.39 52.86 20.61
C PRO A 453 22.21 53.19 21.86
N ILE A 454 22.73 54.42 21.93
CA ILE A 454 23.68 54.91 22.96
C ILE A 454 23.21 54.69 24.41
N LYS A 455 21.91 54.51 24.67
CA LYS A 455 21.35 54.25 26.01
C LYS A 455 21.56 52.82 26.53
N GLU A 456 21.91 51.85 25.70
CA GLU A 456 22.14 50.44 26.11
C GLU A 456 23.61 50.09 26.39
N PHE A 457 24.54 51.02 26.17
CA PHE A 457 25.99 50.79 26.32
C PHE A 457 26.48 50.54 27.76
N LYS A 458 25.62 50.69 28.77
CA LYS A 458 26.04 50.56 30.18
C LYS A 458 26.11 49.12 30.73
N TYR A 459 25.67 48.09 29.97
CA TYR A 459 25.57 46.72 30.51
C TYR A 459 26.04 45.57 29.59
N ASP A 460 26.43 45.81 28.32
CA ASP A 460 26.90 44.74 27.41
C ASP A 460 27.96 45.27 26.42
N THR A 461 29.25 44.96 26.67
CA THR A 461 30.42 45.43 25.89
C THR A 461 30.98 44.39 24.90
N SER A 462 30.23 43.33 24.61
CA SER A 462 30.69 42.22 23.76
C SER A 462 30.24 42.36 22.29
N THR A 463 31.16 42.25 21.33
CA THR A 463 30.83 42.10 19.90
C THR A 463 30.79 40.62 19.55
N LYS A 464 29.72 40.14 18.91
CA LYS A 464 29.52 38.73 18.55
C LYS A 464 29.59 38.58 17.03
N THR A 465 30.48 37.72 16.54
CA THR A 465 30.62 37.37 15.13
C THR A 465 30.21 35.92 14.94
N ARG A 466 29.07 35.67 14.29
CA ARG A 466 28.66 34.30 13.92
C ARG A 466 29.70 33.67 12.99
N VAL A 467 29.96 32.37 13.17
CA VAL A 467 30.90 31.59 12.34
C VAL A 467 30.28 30.33 11.74
N ALA A 468 29.20 29.82 12.32
CA ALA A 468 28.44 28.71 11.78
C ALA A 468 27.02 28.70 12.36
N ASP A 469 26.06 28.33 11.52
CA ASP A 469 24.67 28.09 11.90
C ASP A 469 24.32 26.62 11.63
N ALA A 470 23.66 25.98 12.58
CA ALA A 470 23.09 24.64 12.47
C ALA A 470 21.57 24.71 12.62
N GLU A 471 20.87 24.05 11.71
CA GLU A 471 19.40 24.02 11.70
C GLU A 471 18.89 22.58 11.67
N TYR A 472 17.88 22.31 12.50
CA TYR A 472 17.11 21.08 12.49
C TYR A 472 15.62 21.41 12.48
N GLU A 473 14.89 20.75 11.59
CA GLU A 473 13.43 20.82 11.55
C GLU A 473 12.86 19.43 11.30
N LYS A 474 11.83 19.06 12.06
CA LYS A 474 10.99 17.89 11.81
C LYS A 474 9.52 18.30 11.89
N SER A 475 8.78 18.09 10.82
CA SER A 475 7.32 18.19 10.80
C SER A 475 6.71 16.80 10.58
N THR A 476 5.60 16.53 11.27
CA THR A 476 4.78 15.34 11.07
C THR A 476 3.31 15.75 11.01
N THR A 477 2.60 15.28 10.00
CA THR A 477 1.14 15.42 9.86
C THR A 477 0.56 14.03 9.74
N ASP A 478 -0.40 13.69 10.60
CA ASP A 478 -1.16 12.44 10.55
C ASP A 478 -2.63 12.77 10.33
N VAL A 479 -3.30 12.03 9.46
CA VAL A 479 -4.73 12.16 9.15
C VAL A 479 -5.38 10.79 9.26
N ALA A 480 -6.54 10.72 9.89
CA ALA A 480 -7.43 9.57 9.87
C ALA A 480 -8.87 10.06 9.62
N SER A 481 -9.60 9.41 8.74
CA SER A 481 -11.00 9.78 8.47
C SER A 481 -11.83 8.56 8.11
N THR A 482 -13.07 8.55 8.58
CA THR A 482 -14.09 7.58 8.20
C THR A 482 -15.23 8.32 7.50
N LYS A 483 -15.72 7.78 6.38
CA LYS A 483 -16.88 8.29 5.65
C LYS A 483 -17.93 7.20 5.48
N ALA A 484 -19.14 7.46 5.95
CA ALA A 484 -20.28 6.60 5.76
C ALA A 484 -20.69 6.54 4.28
N ILE A 485 -21.01 5.33 3.83
CA ILE A 485 -21.57 5.05 2.51
C ILE A 485 -22.93 4.40 2.71
N SER A 486 -24.00 5.13 2.45
CA SER A 486 -25.36 4.67 2.70
C SER A 486 -25.70 3.41 1.94
N SER A 487 -26.42 2.50 2.61
CA SER A 487 -27.21 1.47 1.92
C SER A 487 -28.44 2.11 1.29
N ASN A 488 -28.79 1.68 0.08
CA ASN A 488 -29.89 2.28 -0.68
C ASN A 488 -30.91 1.21 -1.04
N LEU A 489 -32.13 1.33 -0.52
CA LEU A 489 -33.28 0.53 -0.89
C LEU A 489 -34.19 1.38 -1.75
N VAL A 490 -34.35 1.01 -3.03
CA VAL A 490 -35.16 1.77 -3.99
C VAL A 490 -36.24 0.88 -4.59
N SER A 491 -37.50 1.30 -4.52
CA SER A 491 -38.63 0.59 -5.12
C SER A 491 -39.45 1.54 -5.98
N ASP A 492 -39.88 1.07 -7.15
CA ASP A 492 -40.81 1.82 -8.01
C ASP A 492 -42.28 1.70 -7.53
N LYS A 493 -42.54 0.90 -6.48
CA LYS A 493 -43.80 0.85 -5.73
C LYS A 493 -43.53 1.02 -4.23
N ASN A 494 -43.66 -0.04 -3.44
CA ASN A 494 -43.60 0.01 -1.98
C ASN A 494 -42.33 -0.63 -1.41
N ILE A 495 -41.86 -0.10 -0.28
CA ILE A 495 -40.87 -0.77 0.58
C ILE A 495 -41.59 -1.29 1.82
N ASN A 496 -41.60 -2.61 2.02
CA ASN A 496 -42.29 -3.27 3.12
C ASN A 496 -41.29 -3.99 4.03
N LEU A 497 -41.02 -3.42 5.21
CA LEU A 497 -40.20 -4.04 6.26
C LEU A 497 -41.10 -4.59 7.37
N ASN A 498 -41.19 -5.92 7.45
CA ASN A 498 -42.04 -6.64 8.40
C ASN A 498 -41.18 -7.46 9.36
N ALA A 499 -41.01 -6.96 10.58
CA ALA A 499 -40.30 -7.62 11.67
C ALA A 499 -41.26 -8.09 12.78
N ASN A 500 -40.97 -9.23 13.40
CA ASN A 500 -41.66 -9.60 14.65
C ASN A 500 -41.05 -8.86 15.85
N GLU A 501 -39.75 -8.62 15.83
CA GLU A 501 -38.96 -7.90 16.81
C GLU A 501 -38.48 -6.59 16.17
N GLU A 502 -37.18 -6.29 16.13
CA GLU A 502 -36.69 -4.94 15.82
C GLU A 502 -36.54 -4.62 14.33
N ILE A 503 -36.67 -3.33 14.00
CA ILE A 503 -36.23 -2.75 12.72
C ILE A 503 -35.23 -1.64 13.03
N GLY A 504 -33.96 -1.84 12.69
CA GLY A 504 -32.90 -0.84 12.78
C GLY A 504 -32.49 -0.30 11.40
N ILE A 505 -32.44 1.01 11.24
CA ILE A 505 -32.00 1.70 10.02
C ILE A 505 -30.96 2.76 10.40
N THR A 506 -29.70 2.57 9.99
CA THR A 506 -28.59 3.48 10.31
C THR A 506 -27.92 4.01 9.03
N GLY A 507 -27.81 5.33 8.91
CA GLY A 507 -27.14 6.02 7.81
C GLY A 507 -27.60 5.63 6.39
N SER A 508 -28.85 5.20 6.23
CA SER A 508 -29.34 4.50 5.02
C SER A 508 -30.52 5.22 4.36
N ASN A 509 -30.74 4.94 3.07
CA ASN A 509 -31.79 5.56 2.26
C ASN A 509 -32.83 4.53 1.85
N LEU A 510 -34.11 4.80 2.17
CA LEU A 510 -35.27 4.05 1.71
C LEU A 510 -36.10 4.97 0.82
N ILE A 511 -36.25 4.61 -0.45
CA ILE A 511 -36.92 5.42 -1.47
C ILE A 511 -37.97 4.57 -2.17
N ALA A 512 -39.25 4.85 -1.89
CA ALA A 512 -40.40 4.28 -2.56
C ALA A 512 -41.04 5.34 -3.47
N LYS A 513 -41.92 4.92 -4.40
CA LYS A 513 -42.79 5.84 -5.16
C LYS A 513 -44.24 5.85 -4.65
N GLU A 514 -44.61 4.82 -3.90
CA GLU A 514 -45.92 4.66 -3.29
C GLU A 514 -45.76 4.78 -1.76
N ASP A 515 -45.61 3.66 -1.03
CA ASP A 515 -45.52 3.67 0.44
C ASP A 515 -44.21 3.08 0.97
N ILE A 516 -43.80 3.56 2.15
CA ILE A 516 -42.81 2.90 3.01
C ILE A 516 -43.53 2.38 4.26
N ASN A 517 -43.62 1.06 4.38
CA ASN A 517 -44.29 0.37 5.47
C ASN A 517 -43.27 -0.26 6.41
N LEU A 518 -43.19 0.22 7.64
CA LEU A 518 -42.32 -0.31 8.70
C LEU A 518 -43.19 -0.90 9.82
N ILE A 519 -43.18 -2.22 9.96
CA ILE A 519 -44.03 -2.93 10.92
C ILE A 519 -43.15 -3.79 11.83
N SER A 520 -42.99 -3.35 13.08
CA SER A 520 -42.47 -4.15 14.19
C SER A 520 -43.63 -4.57 15.10
N LYS A 521 -43.72 -5.86 15.46
CA LYS A 521 -44.81 -6.36 16.33
C LYS A 521 -44.51 -6.21 17.82
N ASN A 522 -43.30 -6.56 18.24
CA ASN A 522 -42.95 -6.75 19.65
C ASN A 522 -41.80 -5.86 20.13
N ALA A 523 -41.20 -5.03 19.26
CA ALA A 523 -40.03 -4.21 19.61
C ALA A 523 -40.06 -2.82 18.96
N ASN A 524 -38.91 -2.14 18.96
CA ASN A 524 -38.78 -0.77 18.44
C ASN A 524 -38.46 -0.73 16.94
N ILE A 525 -38.74 0.43 16.35
CA ILE A 525 -38.23 0.84 15.05
C ILE A 525 -37.24 1.97 15.30
N ASP A 526 -35.95 1.69 15.12
CA ASP A 526 -34.86 2.64 15.36
C ASP A 526 -34.33 3.17 14.03
N ILE A 527 -34.38 4.49 13.84
CA ILE A 527 -33.87 5.17 12.64
C ILE A 527 -32.81 6.18 13.09
N LEU A 528 -31.54 5.84 12.85
CA LEU A 528 -30.37 6.55 13.35
C LEU A 528 -29.56 7.16 12.21
N ASN A 529 -28.85 8.24 12.50
CA ASN A 529 -27.86 8.82 11.60
C ASN A 529 -26.54 8.01 11.66
N SER A 530 -25.76 8.07 10.60
CA SER A 530 -24.34 7.70 10.65
C SER A 530 -23.47 8.94 10.87
N THR A 531 -22.16 8.76 11.02
CA THR A 531 -21.21 9.85 11.28
C THR A 531 -19.94 9.70 10.43
N ASP A 532 -19.57 10.77 9.74
CA ASP A 532 -18.24 10.94 9.17
C ASP A 532 -17.32 11.58 10.21
N THR A 533 -16.07 11.14 10.23
CA THR A 533 -15.05 11.66 11.13
C THR A 533 -13.80 12.06 10.36
N THR A 534 -13.11 13.11 10.80
CA THR A 534 -11.78 13.47 10.31
C THR A 534 -10.92 14.00 11.45
N ASP A 535 -9.86 13.27 11.76
CA ASP A 535 -8.86 13.60 12.77
C ASP A 535 -7.55 14.00 12.09
N ILE A 536 -7.02 15.17 12.47
CA ILE A 536 -5.73 15.69 11.97
C ILE A 536 -4.83 16.03 13.15
N SER A 537 -3.65 15.42 13.21
CA SER A 537 -2.60 15.71 14.18
C SER A 537 -1.38 16.28 13.48
N LYS A 538 -0.92 17.47 13.88
CA LYS A 538 0.29 18.11 13.36
C LYS A 538 1.28 18.33 14.48
N THR A 539 2.54 17.96 14.25
CA THR A 539 3.65 18.28 15.15
C THR A 539 4.78 18.94 14.38
N LEU A 540 5.36 19.98 14.97
CA LEU A 540 6.57 20.64 14.46
C LEU A 540 7.59 20.68 15.59
N LYS A 541 8.83 20.30 15.27
CA LYS A 541 9.99 20.43 16.13
C LYS A 541 11.07 21.18 15.34
N GLN A 542 11.51 22.30 15.87
CA GLN A 542 12.59 23.11 15.31
C GLN A 542 13.67 23.30 16.35
N ALA A 543 14.92 23.27 15.90
CA ALA A 543 16.07 23.69 16.69
C ALA A 543 17.03 24.46 15.79
N LYS A 544 17.49 25.61 16.25
CA LYS A 544 18.55 26.39 15.62
C LYS A 544 19.67 26.57 16.63
N ALA A 545 20.91 26.37 16.19
CA ALA A 545 22.09 26.65 16.99
C ALA A 545 23.04 27.53 16.18
N ALA A 546 23.52 28.62 16.78
CA ALA A 546 24.52 29.49 16.16
C ALA A 546 25.77 29.51 17.03
N LEU A 547 26.92 29.30 16.39
CA LEU A 547 28.24 29.40 17.00
C LEU A 547 28.85 30.74 16.63
N SER A 548 29.31 31.49 17.63
CA SER A 548 29.85 32.84 17.48
C SER A 548 31.20 32.98 18.19
N ILE A 549 32.07 33.79 17.63
CA ILE A 549 33.28 34.28 18.28
C ILE A 549 32.93 35.64 18.88
N THR A 550 33.22 35.83 20.17
CA THR A 550 32.93 37.08 20.86
C THR A 550 34.21 37.84 21.14
N ALA A 551 34.26 39.14 20.87
CA ALA A 551 35.34 40.03 21.29
C ALA A 551 34.84 41.02 22.34
N GLN A 552 35.43 41.03 23.53
CA GLN A 552 35.04 41.90 24.64
C GLN A 552 36.21 42.80 25.01
N ASN A 553 35.99 44.09 25.27
CA ASN A 553 37.09 45.03 25.51
C ASN A 553 37.74 44.81 26.88
N GLU A 554 38.98 44.29 26.90
CA GLU A 554 39.89 44.25 28.06
C GLU A 554 41.36 44.43 27.63
N TYR A 555 42.12 45.24 28.38
CA TYR A 555 43.45 45.82 28.09
C TYR A 555 44.59 44.81 27.77
N VAL A 556 45.58 45.22 26.96
CA VAL A 556 46.60 44.38 26.27
C VAL A 556 47.89 44.13 27.09
N GLU A 557 48.36 42.89 27.06
CA GLU A 557 49.78 42.54 26.80
C GLU A 557 49.84 41.74 25.48
N VAL A 558 50.99 41.50 24.85
CA VAL A 558 51.11 40.74 23.57
C VAL A 558 51.08 39.20 23.81
N ALA A 559 51.09 38.77 25.06
CA ALA A 559 50.92 37.38 25.48
C ALA A 559 49.55 36.71 25.11
N PRO A 560 48.38 37.38 25.19
CA PRO A 560 47.05 36.80 25.00
C PRO A 560 46.72 36.40 23.56
N ALA A 561 47.20 37.09 22.52
CA ALA A 561 46.93 36.69 21.14
C ALA A 561 47.71 35.42 20.76
N SER A 562 48.94 35.30 21.27
CA SER A 562 49.75 34.08 21.18
C SER A 562 49.14 32.95 22.02
N LEU A 563 48.62 33.25 23.22
CA LEU A 563 47.88 32.30 24.05
C LEU A 563 46.54 31.87 23.40
N ALA A 564 45.79 32.77 22.77
CA ALA A 564 44.53 32.47 22.10
C ALA A 564 44.73 31.64 20.83
N LEU A 565 45.86 31.81 20.13
CA LEU A 565 46.28 30.90 19.07
C LEU A 565 46.67 29.52 19.64
N ILE A 566 47.43 29.49 20.74
CA ILE A 566 47.77 28.24 21.45
C ILE A 566 46.51 27.53 21.97
N GLU A 567 45.50 28.29 22.41
CA GLU A 567 44.24 27.79 22.92
C GLU A 567 43.30 27.34 21.80
N ALA A 568 43.27 28.03 20.65
CA ALA A 568 42.62 27.57 19.43
C ALA A 568 43.29 26.28 18.91
N ILE A 569 44.62 26.17 18.98
CA ILE A 569 45.37 24.94 18.64
C ILE A 569 45.06 23.83 19.66
N LYS A 570 44.90 24.15 20.95
CA LYS A 570 44.43 23.19 21.98
C LYS A 570 43.00 22.76 21.73
N GLN A 571 42.11 23.65 21.33
CA GLN A 571 40.72 23.32 20.98
C GLN A 571 40.67 22.48 19.69
N LEU A 572 41.47 22.77 18.67
CA LEU A 572 41.61 21.90 17.50
C LEU A 572 42.12 20.50 17.89
N LYS A 573 43.08 20.41 18.81
CA LYS A 573 43.54 19.13 19.38
C LYS A 573 42.44 18.44 20.20
N LYS A 574 41.64 19.18 20.95
CA LYS A 574 40.51 18.65 21.73
C LYS A 574 39.39 18.11 20.83
N VAL A 575 38.99 18.86 19.81
CA VAL A 575 37.96 18.45 18.84
C VAL A 575 38.43 17.26 17.98
N LYS A 576 39.73 17.19 17.65
CA LYS A 576 40.33 15.98 17.05
C LYS A 576 40.27 14.78 18.01
N LYS A 577 40.55 14.98 19.31
CA LYS A 577 40.44 13.94 20.34
C LYS A 577 38.98 13.50 20.60
N GLU A 578 38.04 14.44 20.56
CA GLU A 578 36.60 14.17 20.65
C GLU A 578 36.09 13.39 19.42
N TYR A 579 36.63 13.65 18.23
CA TYR A 579 36.35 12.85 17.04
C TYR A 579 36.90 11.41 17.13
N ASP A 580 38.09 11.24 17.71
CA ASP A 580 38.66 9.91 17.95
C ASP A 580 37.87 9.15 19.05
N ASN A 581 37.42 9.84 20.10
CA ASN A 581 36.52 9.27 21.10
C ASN A 581 35.14 8.92 20.50
N TYR A 582 34.57 9.77 19.64
CA TYR A 582 33.34 9.48 18.90
C TYR A 582 33.46 8.21 18.04
N LYS A 583 34.60 8.01 17.37
CA LYS A 583 34.85 6.76 16.62
C LYS A 583 34.84 5.54 17.54
N HIS A 584 35.49 5.64 18.71
CA HIS A 584 35.46 4.58 19.71
C HIS A 584 34.05 4.33 20.26
N THR A 585 33.28 5.36 20.56
CA THR A 585 31.88 5.21 21.02
C THR A 585 30.96 4.63 19.94
N ARG A 586 31.13 5.02 18.67
CA ARG A 586 30.40 4.41 17.54
C ARG A 586 30.73 2.93 17.41
N ASP A 587 31.99 2.57 17.57
CA ASP A 587 32.44 1.18 17.47
C ASP A 587 31.92 0.35 18.67
N ASP A 588 31.91 0.91 19.89
CA ASP A 588 31.26 0.32 21.08
C ASP A 588 29.75 0.13 20.90
N LEU A 589 29.04 1.11 20.32
CA LEU A 589 27.60 1.00 20.05
C LEU A 589 27.30 -0.04 18.97
N LYS A 590 28.22 -0.23 18.01
CA LYS A 590 28.13 -1.27 16.98
C LYS A 590 28.33 -2.66 17.59
N ASP A 591 29.23 -2.79 18.56
CA ASP A 591 29.48 -4.04 19.29
C ASP A 591 28.32 -4.36 20.25
N LYS A 592 27.75 -3.37 20.95
CA LYS A 592 26.52 -3.54 21.75
C LYS A 592 25.30 -3.90 20.91
N LEU A 593 25.15 -3.34 19.71
CA LEU A 593 24.09 -3.75 18.77
C LEU A 593 24.28 -5.20 18.31
N HIS A 594 25.53 -5.68 18.21
CA HIS A 594 25.83 -7.06 17.90
C HIS A 594 25.47 -7.99 19.07
N GLU A 595 25.78 -7.61 20.31
CA GLU A 595 25.40 -8.34 21.53
C GLU A 595 23.88 -8.37 21.75
N LEU A 596 23.18 -7.24 21.58
CA LEU A 596 21.72 -7.15 21.65
C LEU A 596 21.03 -8.06 20.61
N LYS A 597 21.58 -8.12 19.39
CA LYS A 597 21.10 -9.05 18.34
C LYS A 597 21.32 -10.52 18.69
N GLN A 598 22.37 -10.84 19.45
CA GLN A 598 22.61 -12.20 19.93
C GLN A 598 21.72 -12.55 21.14
N ALA A 599 21.56 -11.61 22.09
CA ALA A 599 20.72 -11.77 23.27
C ALA A 599 19.22 -11.86 22.95
N TYR A 600 18.77 -11.17 21.90
CA TYR A 600 17.42 -11.30 21.34
C TYR A 600 17.22 -12.68 20.67
N LYS A 601 18.22 -13.20 19.96
CA LYS A 601 18.19 -14.57 19.39
C LYS A 601 18.12 -15.66 20.48
N SER A 602 18.68 -15.41 21.66
CA SER A 602 18.62 -16.33 22.82
C SER A 602 17.39 -16.14 23.72
N LYS A 603 16.42 -15.29 23.33
CA LYS A 603 15.15 -15.02 24.05
C LYS A 603 15.32 -14.61 25.52
N THR A 604 16.29 -13.74 25.76
CA THR A 604 16.59 -13.26 27.12
C THR A 604 15.46 -12.31 27.59
N PRO A 605 14.83 -12.51 28.77
CA PRO A 605 13.70 -11.68 29.21
C PRO A 605 14.07 -10.20 29.37
N GLY A 606 13.28 -9.30 28.79
CA GLY A 606 13.44 -7.84 28.92
C GLY A 606 14.19 -7.13 27.79
N ILE A 607 14.52 -7.81 26.69
CA ILE A 607 15.08 -7.21 25.46
C ILE A 607 14.09 -7.42 24.31
N ASP A 608 13.53 -6.34 23.76
CA ASP A 608 12.57 -6.35 22.65
C ASP A 608 13.22 -5.86 21.34
N GLY A 609 12.61 -6.16 20.19
CA GLY A 609 13.04 -5.71 18.88
C GLY A 609 13.12 -4.19 18.74
N SER A 610 12.32 -3.42 19.51
CA SER A 610 12.38 -1.96 19.56
C SER A 610 13.73 -1.44 20.07
N ASP A 611 14.39 -2.15 20.99
CA ASP A 611 15.71 -1.74 21.52
C ASP A 611 16.82 -1.88 20.45
N ILE A 612 16.65 -2.83 19.53
CA ILE A 612 17.54 -3.02 18.38
C ILE A 612 17.27 -1.97 17.31
N GLU A 613 16.00 -1.61 17.08
CA GLU A 613 15.59 -0.56 16.14
C GLU A 613 16.05 0.82 16.61
N ASP A 614 15.83 1.16 17.88
CA ASP A 614 16.28 2.41 18.49
C ASP A 614 17.81 2.53 18.46
N LEU A 615 18.55 1.47 18.81
CA LEU A 615 20.00 1.50 18.76
C LEU A 615 20.54 1.50 17.31
N SER A 616 19.81 0.91 16.35
CA SER A 616 20.15 0.96 14.93
C SER A 616 19.89 2.34 14.32
N ASP A 617 18.79 3.00 14.69
CA ASP A 617 18.46 4.38 14.30
C ASP A 617 19.43 5.38 14.95
N ILE A 618 19.85 5.13 16.18
CA ILE A 618 20.95 5.85 16.83
C ILE A 618 22.25 5.62 16.06
N LEU A 619 22.60 4.38 15.68
CA LEU A 619 23.83 4.10 14.92
C LEU A 619 23.81 4.72 13.50
N GLU A 620 22.65 4.82 12.85
CA GLU A 620 22.49 5.51 11.56
C GLU A 620 22.62 7.04 11.74
N ASN A 621 22.03 7.62 12.81
CA ASN A 621 22.25 9.03 13.17
C ASN A 621 23.72 9.33 13.54
N VAL A 622 24.35 8.44 14.31
CA VAL A 622 25.77 8.55 14.72
C VAL A 622 26.67 8.47 13.49
N ASN A 623 26.41 7.59 12.52
CA ASN A 623 27.19 7.57 11.27
C ASN A 623 27.07 8.87 10.45
N ASP A 624 25.92 9.54 10.47
CA ASP A 624 25.73 10.85 9.86
C ASP A 624 26.47 11.97 10.65
N GLU A 625 26.71 11.80 11.96
CA GLU A 625 27.48 12.71 12.83
C GLU A 625 29.00 12.70 12.57
N GLU A 626 29.54 11.72 11.84
CA GLU A 626 30.97 11.75 11.43
C GLU A 626 31.30 13.04 10.66
N ARG A 627 30.32 13.55 9.90
CA ARG A 627 30.43 14.82 9.20
C ARG A 627 30.33 16.03 10.13
N TYR A 628 29.57 15.94 11.22
CA TYR A 628 29.52 16.96 12.28
C TYR A 628 30.89 17.11 12.95
N TYR A 629 31.57 16.00 13.28
CA TYR A 629 32.92 16.06 13.83
C TYR A 629 33.95 16.54 12.80
N LYS A 630 33.88 16.10 11.54
CA LYS A 630 34.75 16.63 10.47
C LYS A 630 34.53 18.12 10.21
N ALA A 631 33.28 18.58 10.27
CA ALA A 631 32.93 20.01 10.16
C ALA A 631 33.45 20.80 11.36
N ASN A 632 33.32 20.29 12.59
CA ASN A 632 33.88 20.93 13.79
C ASN A 632 35.42 20.95 13.77
N ILE A 633 36.08 19.92 13.23
CA ILE A 633 37.52 19.94 12.98
C ILE A 633 37.88 21.02 11.96
N ALA A 634 37.15 21.10 10.84
CA ALA A 634 37.37 22.12 9.82
C ALA A 634 37.13 23.53 10.37
N LEU A 635 36.10 23.72 11.20
CA LEU A 635 35.80 24.98 11.86
C LEU A 635 36.85 25.36 12.91
N ALA A 636 37.35 24.37 13.67
CA ALA A 636 38.47 24.58 14.58
C ALA A 636 39.78 24.90 13.85
N MET A 637 40.01 24.32 12.66
CA MET A 637 41.13 24.70 11.79
C MET A 637 40.96 26.13 11.27
N ALA A 638 39.76 26.50 10.79
CA ALA A 638 39.45 27.86 10.35
C ALA A 638 39.61 28.87 11.49
N ASN A 639 39.25 28.51 12.72
CA ASN A 639 39.48 29.33 13.90
C ASN A 639 40.99 29.49 14.21
N VAL A 640 41.79 28.43 14.08
CA VAL A 640 43.26 28.51 14.20
C VAL A 640 43.85 29.44 13.14
N GLU A 641 43.42 29.33 11.88
CA GLU A 641 43.87 30.21 10.79
C GLU A 641 43.45 31.67 11.02
N ALA A 642 42.20 31.91 11.43
CA ALA A 642 41.71 33.24 11.75
C ALA A 642 42.48 33.88 12.92
N LYS A 643 42.83 33.10 13.95
CA LYS A 643 43.65 33.58 15.09
C LYS A 643 45.11 33.80 14.71
N SER A 644 45.64 32.99 13.79
CA SER A 644 46.97 33.18 13.21
C SER A 644 47.05 34.48 12.40
N LEU A 645 46.06 34.74 11.55
CA LEU A 645 45.94 35.98 10.77
C LEU A 645 45.74 37.21 11.67
N ALA A 646 44.94 37.10 12.74
CA ALA A 646 44.75 38.18 13.71
C ALA A 646 46.04 38.52 14.48
N LEU A 647 46.87 37.51 14.81
CA LEU A 647 48.19 37.72 15.40
C LEU A 647 49.13 38.45 14.43
N ILE A 648 49.14 38.05 13.15
CA ILE A 648 49.93 38.72 12.10
C ILE A 648 49.49 40.18 11.92
N ALA A 649 48.18 40.45 11.92
CA ALA A 649 47.62 41.80 11.82
C ALA A 649 47.95 42.65 13.05
N GLN A 650 47.95 42.09 14.26
CA GLN A 650 48.38 42.79 15.49
C GLN A 650 49.87 43.09 15.49
N VAL A 651 50.71 42.18 14.99
CA VAL A 651 52.16 42.42 14.83
C VAL A 651 52.41 43.52 13.80
N ALA A 652 51.64 43.57 12.71
CA ALA A 652 51.69 44.64 11.72
C ALA A 652 51.16 45.99 12.24
N ALA A 653 50.13 45.97 13.10
CA ALA A 653 49.59 47.15 13.76
C ALA A 653 50.53 47.68 14.87
N ALA A 654 51.18 46.80 15.62
CA ALA A 654 52.21 47.16 16.61
C ALA A 654 53.45 47.79 15.95
N ALA A 655 53.81 47.33 14.74
CA ALA A 655 54.87 47.96 13.93
C ALA A 655 54.47 49.35 13.41
N LYS A 656 53.17 49.63 13.19
CA LYS A 656 52.65 50.96 12.85
C LYS A 656 52.35 51.85 14.07
N ALA A 657 52.21 51.29 15.26
CA ALA A 657 51.86 51.99 16.50
C ALA A 657 53.06 52.50 17.32
N ALA A 658 54.29 52.47 16.76
CA ALA A 658 55.45 53.13 17.36
C ALA A 658 55.37 54.68 17.34
N SER A 659 54.29 55.27 16.84
CA SER A 659 54.02 56.71 16.92
C SER A 659 52.60 57.02 17.42
N ASN A 660 52.52 57.16 18.75
CA ASN A 660 51.52 57.87 19.59
C ASN A 660 50.22 57.16 20.02
N TRP A 661 49.93 57.32 21.32
CA TRP A 661 49.00 56.62 22.23
C TRP A 661 47.49 56.77 21.94
N TYR A 662 46.76 55.65 21.96
CA TYR A 662 45.54 55.29 22.74
C TYR A 662 45.09 53.89 22.27
N THR A 663 45.19 52.84 23.09
CA THR A 663 44.85 51.46 22.68
C THR A 663 43.75 50.86 23.56
N PHE A 664 42.64 50.48 22.94
CA PHE A 664 41.57 49.63 23.49
C PHE A 664 41.97 48.15 23.28
N GLY A 665 41.90 47.30 24.32
CA GLY A 665 42.24 45.87 24.22
C GLY A 665 41.00 44.99 24.03
N PHE A 666 41.11 43.81 23.41
CA PHE A 666 39.97 42.91 23.22
C PHE A 666 40.32 41.45 23.62
N SER A 667 39.54 40.80 24.48
CA SER A 667 39.56 39.36 24.77
C SER A 667 38.66 38.59 23.79
N VAL A 668 39.02 37.34 23.44
CA VAL A 668 38.24 36.52 22.50
C VAL A 668 37.68 35.27 23.16
N GLY A 669 36.36 35.12 23.15
CA GLY A 669 35.63 33.93 23.61
C GLY A 669 34.87 33.22 22.48
N VAL A 670 34.34 32.03 22.78
CA VAL A 670 33.43 31.27 21.91
C VAL A 670 32.08 31.21 22.62
N ALA A 671 31.01 31.60 21.93
CA ALA A 671 29.64 31.56 22.43
C ALA A 671 28.78 30.68 21.53
N ALA A 672 27.95 29.84 22.13
CA ALA A 672 26.93 29.08 21.43
C ALA A 672 25.55 29.57 21.89
N SER A 673 24.65 29.79 20.95
CA SER A 673 23.24 30.05 21.23
C SER A 673 22.42 28.94 20.63
N VAL A 674 21.43 28.44 21.39
CA VAL A 674 20.54 27.37 20.95
C VAL A 674 19.11 27.79 21.25
N ASN A 675 18.27 27.77 20.22
CA ASN A 675 16.84 28.04 20.32
C ASN A 675 16.06 26.84 19.82
N GLY A 676 15.10 26.37 20.61
CA GLY A 676 14.22 25.25 20.26
C GLY A 676 12.76 25.68 20.28
N HIS A 677 11.97 25.17 19.33
CA HIS A 677 10.53 25.36 19.29
C HIS A 677 9.85 24.02 19.04
N LYS A 678 8.77 23.73 19.79
CA LYS A 678 7.91 22.57 19.58
C LYS A 678 6.46 23.02 19.61
N SER A 679 5.69 22.62 18.61
CA SER A 679 4.24 22.83 18.57
C SER A 679 3.52 21.52 18.25
N LYS A 680 2.31 21.37 18.78
CA LYS A 680 1.37 20.29 18.48
C LYS A 680 -0.02 20.90 18.30
N SER A 681 -0.73 20.50 17.26
CA SER A 681 -2.10 20.90 17.00
C SER A 681 -2.91 19.67 16.63
N ASN A 682 -4.11 19.56 17.19
CA ASN A 682 -5.07 18.51 16.89
C ASN A 682 -6.37 19.17 16.40
N SER A 683 -7.00 18.58 15.39
CA SER A 683 -8.34 18.95 14.91
C SER A 683 -9.17 17.68 14.78
N ASN A 684 -10.42 17.73 15.20
CA ASN A 684 -11.40 16.66 15.02
C ASN A 684 -12.66 17.29 14.43
N GLU A 685 -13.16 16.71 13.36
CA GLU A 685 -14.41 17.07 12.71
C GLU A 685 -15.34 15.84 12.70
N VAL A 686 -16.60 16.04 13.12
CA VAL A 686 -17.65 15.03 13.07
C VAL A 686 -18.84 15.59 12.31
N VAL A 687 -19.26 14.91 11.24
CA VAL A 687 -20.43 15.29 10.44
C VAL A 687 -21.45 14.17 10.53
N SER A 688 -22.68 14.49 10.95
CA SER A 688 -23.76 13.50 11.02
C SER A 688 -24.47 13.37 9.67
N ASN A 689 -24.62 12.15 9.17
CA ASN A 689 -25.33 11.84 7.93
C ASN A 689 -26.69 11.18 8.25
N PRO A 690 -27.82 11.81 7.88
CA PRO A 690 -29.13 11.30 8.23
C PRO A 690 -29.46 9.99 7.48
N SER A 691 -30.31 9.16 8.09
CA SER A 691 -31.09 8.17 7.34
C SER A 691 -32.27 8.86 6.66
N ASN A 692 -32.49 8.60 5.38
CA ASN A 692 -33.53 9.27 4.59
C ASN A 692 -34.62 8.29 4.18
N LEU A 693 -35.87 8.62 4.49
CA LEU A 693 -37.05 7.89 4.04
C LEU A 693 -37.86 8.84 3.14
N SER A 694 -38.12 8.43 1.89
CA SER A 694 -38.88 9.21 0.90
C SER A 694 -39.88 8.30 0.19
N ALA A 695 -41.14 8.70 0.16
CA ALA A 695 -42.25 8.00 -0.51
C ALA A 695 -43.00 8.98 -1.41
#